data_AF-A0A9P6G0H7-F1
#
_entry.id   AF-A0A9P6G0H7-F1
#
_cell.length_a   1.000
_cell.length_b   1.000
_cell.length_c   1.000
_cell.angle_alpha   90.00
_cell.angle_beta   90.00
_cell.angle_gamma   90.00
#
_symmetry.space_group_name_H-M   'P 1'
#
loop_
_entity.id
_entity.type
_entity.pdbx_description
1 polymer ?
#
loop_
_entity_poly.entity_id
_entity_poly.type
_entity_poly.pdbx_seq_one_letter_code
_entity_poly.pdbx_strand_id
1 'polypeptide(L)'
;ERYLQGLPGKIIQLEEPTISKLSDAQGRFTQVDIPEKFPGGSIILLETVVETSVPSNIEELVKTIPESVFEKLGWMELNVALYRCDGEEQDLTPGNGVYNIPNHGRLVYCGLEGFISVLKPIVENNDLGHPFCAHLREGLWALDYICDRIQRHLSHFPALSSLHEWYVSRVAAVKTLPNYLVPRYFALVVMTAYEAARTRAYSLMTPLIQQGDYFTRSLSLTALQVYSFVDSASLHPIKKIPSLAAGLPHFTYRHMRTWGRDVFISLRGVLLVTGQYQAAKDHILAFASSLKHGMIPNLLDSLRFPRYNSRDSVWWFFQSVQDYCNLAPNGEDILKESFLRRFPDGHTFVSHTSPEAYSTSVTLEDILVEILEAHANGIHYREWNAGPQLDEQMSDKGFNIDVDLDFETGFVTGGSVHNCGTWMDKMGESAKAGTKGVPATPRDGADVEIIGLLKSSLRWVIDLHKRNKFRLSDIQIGETRYKGVKRAPRSLSIVDWDALVQANFERCFYIPKDPKEDVKHVIRSELVGRRGMYKDSYGSITPFADYQMRPNFPVAMCVAPELFDKEHAKEALNLAKEVLLGPLGMRTLDPMDWAYRPNYDNQNDSDDRTVAKGWNYHQGPEWLWCTGYFFRAYLYFKLQCDPTATKETVFELHRMMLPHKAQLETSPWAGLAELTNLDGAICVDACQSQAWSSSTLLDLLSDIDVLRQDGKLK
;
A
#
# COMPACT_ATOMS: atom_id res chain seq x y z
N GLU A 1 -40.94 -74.69 -22.76
CA GLU A 1 -39.68 -74.17 -23.32
C GLU A 1 -39.90 -72.71 -23.74
N ARG A 2 -39.49 -71.74 -22.90
CA ARG A 2 -39.55 -70.31 -23.22
C ARG A 2 -38.21 -69.71 -22.85
N TYR A 3 -37.25 -69.75 -23.77
CA TYR A 3 -36.00 -69.01 -23.62
C TYR A 3 -35.97 -67.91 -24.67
N LEU A 4 -35.61 -66.71 -24.24
CA LEU A 4 -35.28 -65.63 -25.15
C LEU A 4 -33.95 -65.99 -25.84
N GLN A 5 -33.92 -66.00 -27.17
CA GLN A 5 -32.70 -66.14 -27.96
C GLN A 5 -32.36 -64.79 -28.62
N GLY A 6 -31.07 -64.45 -28.61
CA GLY A 6 -30.54 -63.28 -29.31
C GLY A 6 -30.62 -63.43 -30.83
N LEU A 7 -30.55 -62.31 -31.56
CA LEU A 7 -30.46 -62.31 -33.01
C LEU A 7 -29.19 -63.04 -33.48
N PRO A 8 -29.22 -63.74 -34.63
CA PRO A 8 -28.05 -64.41 -35.18
C PRO A 8 -26.98 -63.38 -35.56
N GLY A 9 -25.88 -63.35 -34.80
CA GLY A 9 -24.70 -62.53 -35.07
C GLY A 9 -23.46 -63.38 -35.33
N LYS A 10 -22.51 -62.85 -36.10
CA LYS A 10 -21.17 -63.44 -36.30
C LYS A 10 -20.13 -62.44 -35.80
N ILE A 11 -19.17 -62.93 -35.02
CA ILE A 11 -17.96 -62.18 -34.69
C ILE A 11 -16.92 -62.55 -35.74
N ILE A 12 -16.45 -61.58 -36.50
CA ILE A 12 -15.47 -61.76 -37.56
C ILE A 12 -14.22 -60.95 -37.18
N GLN A 13 -13.06 -61.61 -37.16
CA GLN A 13 -11.80 -60.90 -37.00
C GLN A 13 -11.48 -60.15 -38.30
N LEU A 14 -11.26 -58.85 -38.18
CA LEU A 14 -10.91 -57.98 -39.29
C LEU A 14 -9.39 -57.92 -39.47
N GLU A 15 -8.95 -57.38 -40.60
CA GLU A 15 -7.54 -57.09 -40.86
C GLU A 15 -7.00 -56.06 -39.86
N GLU A 16 -5.74 -56.19 -39.48
CA GLU A 16 -5.10 -55.28 -38.54
C GLU A 16 -4.77 -53.93 -39.21
N PRO A 17 -4.90 -52.80 -38.51
CA PRO A 17 -4.48 -51.51 -39.05
C PRO A 17 -2.97 -51.45 -39.21
N THR A 18 -2.50 -50.72 -40.21
CA THR A 18 -1.07 -50.44 -40.37
C THR A 18 -0.69 -49.27 -39.46
N ILE A 19 0.33 -49.45 -38.62
CA ILE A 19 0.79 -48.45 -37.66
C ILE A 19 2.18 -47.96 -38.07
N SER A 20 2.29 -46.69 -38.43
CA SER A 20 3.53 -46.06 -38.89
C SER A 20 3.98 -44.97 -37.92
N LYS A 21 5.25 -44.99 -37.53
CA LYS A 21 5.86 -43.90 -36.74
C LYS A 21 6.53 -42.92 -37.69
N LEU A 22 6.01 -41.70 -37.73
CA LEU A 22 6.42 -40.66 -38.67
C LEU A 22 6.85 -39.41 -37.89
N SER A 23 7.42 -38.45 -38.61
CA SER A 23 7.79 -37.16 -38.05
C SER A 23 7.63 -36.05 -39.08
N ASP A 24 7.18 -34.89 -38.62
CA ASP A 24 7.08 -33.66 -39.41
C ASP A 24 7.67 -32.46 -38.65
N ALA A 25 7.38 -31.25 -39.10
CA ALA A 25 7.82 -30.02 -38.47
C ALA A 25 7.23 -29.78 -37.06
N GLN A 26 6.14 -30.47 -36.69
CA GLN A 26 5.52 -30.42 -35.37
C GLN A 26 5.96 -31.54 -34.43
N GLY A 27 6.73 -32.52 -34.93
CA GLY A 27 7.38 -33.55 -34.13
C GLY A 27 7.05 -34.96 -34.60
N ARG A 28 7.20 -35.94 -33.69
CA ARG A 28 6.88 -37.34 -33.98
C ARG A 28 5.39 -37.59 -33.83
N PHE A 29 4.81 -38.36 -34.74
CA PHE A 29 3.41 -38.80 -34.66
C PHE A 29 3.27 -40.27 -35.06
N THR A 30 2.17 -40.88 -34.63
CA THR A 30 1.80 -42.24 -35.04
C THR A 30 0.62 -42.15 -36.00
N GLN A 31 0.82 -42.59 -37.23
CA GLN A 31 -0.24 -42.73 -38.23
C GLN A 31 -0.84 -44.13 -38.12
N VAL A 32 -2.17 -44.20 -38.06
CA VAL A 32 -2.94 -45.44 -38.04
C VAL A 32 -3.78 -45.51 -39.30
N ASP A 33 -3.36 -46.35 -40.24
CA ASP A 33 -4.07 -46.55 -41.50
C ASP A 33 -5.09 -47.67 -41.34
N ILE A 34 -6.37 -47.32 -41.48
CA ILE A 34 -7.50 -48.25 -41.34
C ILE A 34 -7.61 -49.11 -42.61
N PRO A 35 -7.80 -50.44 -42.50
CA PRO A 35 -7.97 -51.31 -43.66
C PRO A 35 -9.17 -50.92 -44.51
N GLU A 36 -9.09 -51.18 -45.82
CA GLU A 36 -10.15 -50.86 -46.79
C GLU A 36 -11.50 -51.52 -46.43
N LYS A 37 -11.46 -52.68 -45.77
CA LYS A 37 -12.65 -53.42 -45.30
C LYS A 37 -12.90 -53.20 -43.81
N PHE A 38 -13.63 -52.13 -43.49
CA PHE A 38 -14.06 -51.82 -42.13
C PHE A 38 -15.58 -51.52 -42.07
N PRO A 39 -16.45 -52.54 -42.13
CA PRO A 39 -17.91 -52.35 -42.24
C PRO A 39 -18.53 -51.75 -40.96
N GLY A 40 -19.71 -51.15 -41.08
CA GLY A 40 -20.46 -50.65 -39.92
C GLY A 40 -20.69 -51.75 -38.86
N GLY A 41 -20.45 -51.43 -37.60
CA GLY A 41 -20.50 -52.40 -36.48
C GLY A 41 -19.15 -53.04 -36.12
N SER A 42 -18.06 -52.57 -36.72
CA SER A 42 -16.68 -53.02 -36.45
C SER A 42 -16.01 -52.22 -35.33
N ILE A 43 -15.04 -52.83 -34.65
CA ILE A 43 -14.21 -52.18 -33.63
C ILE A 43 -12.72 -52.45 -33.88
N ILE A 44 -11.87 -51.47 -33.54
CA ILE A 44 -10.41 -51.63 -33.41
C ILE A 44 -10.06 -51.20 -31.98
N LEU A 45 -9.27 -52.02 -31.31
CA LEU A 45 -8.71 -51.70 -30.01
C LEU A 45 -7.21 -51.47 -30.16
N LEU A 46 -6.73 -50.31 -29.73
CA LEU A 46 -5.31 -49.96 -29.75
C LEU A 46 -4.85 -49.71 -28.32
N GLU A 47 -3.70 -50.28 -27.97
CA GLU A 47 -2.95 -49.88 -26.78
C GLU A 47 -2.02 -48.73 -27.17
N THR A 48 -2.17 -47.58 -26.51
CA THR A 48 -1.35 -46.39 -26.75
C THR A 48 -0.53 -46.05 -25.51
N VAL A 49 0.74 -45.73 -25.72
CA VAL A 49 1.65 -45.32 -24.64
C VAL A 49 2.27 -43.98 -25.03
N VAL A 50 2.30 -43.04 -24.08
CA VAL A 50 3.02 -41.76 -24.24
C VAL A 50 4.52 -42.06 -24.26
N GLU A 51 5.29 -41.35 -25.08
CA GLU A 51 6.71 -41.63 -25.34
C GLU A 51 7.52 -42.00 -24.08
N THR A 52 8.41 -42.99 -24.20
CA THR A 52 9.22 -43.53 -23.08
C THR A 52 10.19 -42.52 -22.45
N SER A 53 10.39 -41.35 -23.09
CA SER A 53 11.19 -40.24 -22.56
C SER A 53 10.49 -39.50 -21.43
N VAL A 54 9.16 -39.67 -21.26
CA VAL A 54 8.42 -39.06 -20.16
C VAL A 54 8.69 -39.82 -18.85
N PRO A 55 9.13 -39.14 -17.78
CA PRO A 55 9.33 -39.78 -16.48
C PRO A 55 8.02 -40.40 -15.95
N SER A 56 8.08 -41.67 -15.52
CA SER A 56 6.90 -42.39 -15.01
C SER A 56 6.29 -41.76 -13.75
N ASN A 57 7.07 -40.99 -12.99
CA ASN A 57 6.66 -40.28 -11.78
C ASN A 57 6.49 -38.76 -11.98
N ILE A 58 6.33 -38.28 -13.22
CA ILE A 58 6.33 -36.83 -13.50
C ILE A 58 5.28 -36.05 -12.70
N GLU A 59 4.10 -36.61 -12.46
CA GLU A 59 3.05 -35.93 -11.70
C GLU A 59 3.43 -35.73 -10.23
N GLU A 60 4.05 -36.73 -9.60
CA GLU A 60 4.61 -36.62 -8.25
C GLU A 60 5.77 -35.62 -8.24
N LEU A 61 6.66 -35.67 -9.24
CA LEU A 61 7.82 -34.80 -9.34
C LEU A 61 7.46 -33.32 -9.40
N VAL A 62 6.43 -32.93 -10.16
CA VAL A 62 6.02 -31.53 -10.29
C VAL A 62 5.16 -31.05 -9.12
N LYS A 63 4.44 -31.96 -8.45
CA LYS A 63 3.59 -31.63 -7.29
C LYS A 63 4.35 -31.59 -5.97
N THR A 64 5.60 -32.05 -5.96
CA THR A 64 6.42 -32.11 -4.76
C THR A 64 7.56 -31.09 -4.80
N ILE A 65 7.68 -30.35 -3.71
CA ILE A 65 8.78 -29.43 -3.46
C ILE A 65 9.30 -29.66 -2.05
N PRO A 66 10.57 -30.07 -1.89
CA PRO A 66 11.17 -30.21 -0.57
C PRO A 66 11.17 -28.88 0.18
N GLU A 67 10.93 -28.90 1.49
CA GLU A 67 10.96 -27.69 2.33
C GLU A 67 12.29 -26.94 2.21
N SER A 68 13.40 -27.67 2.04
CA SER A 68 14.75 -27.13 1.86
C SER A 68 14.92 -26.17 0.66
N VAL A 69 14.01 -26.21 -0.31
CA VAL A 69 14.02 -25.28 -1.46
C VAL A 69 13.66 -23.87 -1.03
N PHE A 70 12.68 -23.73 -0.14
CA PHE A 70 12.18 -22.43 0.34
C PHE A 70 12.68 -22.07 1.75
N GLU A 71 13.24 -23.02 2.49
CA GLU A 71 13.70 -22.86 3.87
C GLU A 71 14.66 -21.68 4.07
N LYS A 72 15.52 -21.39 3.09
CA LYS A 72 16.51 -20.30 3.17
C LYS A 72 16.04 -18.99 2.57
N LEU A 73 14.87 -18.95 1.91
CA LEU A 73 14.39 -17.73 1.28
C LEU A 73 13.82 -16.78 2.35
N GLY A 74 14.29 -15.53 2.31
CA GLY A 74 13.77 -14.41 3.08
C GLY A 74 12.80 -13.57 2.26
N TRP A 75 12.43 -12.40 2.79
CA TRP A 75 11.46 -11.51 2.13
C TRP A 75 11.91 -11.03 0.75
N MET A 76 13.20 -10.77 0.57
CA MET A 76 13.72 -10.25 -0.70
C MET A 76 13.67 -11.31 -1.80
N GLU A 77 14.08 -12.54 -1.48
CA GLU A 77 13.99 -13.69 -2.38
C GLU A 77 12.53 -14.03 -2.70
N LEU A 78 11.63 -13.95 -1.71
CA LEU A 78 10.21 -14.21 -1.91
C LEU A 78 9.53 -13.13 -2.75
N ASN A 79 9.93 -11.86 -2.61
CA ASN A 79 9.48 -10.80 -3.52
C ASN A 79 9.89 -11.11 -4.97
N VAL A 80 11.14 -11.54 -5.19
CA VAL A 80 11.60 -11.99 -6.50
C VAL A 80 10.80 -13.19 -6.99
N ALA A 81 10.62 -14.22 -6.18
CA ALA A 81 9.92 -15.44 -6.58
C ALA A 81 8.43 -15.19 -6.93
N LEU A 82 7.74 -14.35 -6.15
CA LEU A 82 6.30 -14.15 -6.28
C LEU A 82 5.91 -12.97 -7.18
N TYR A 83 6.60 -11.83 -7.09
CA TYR A 83 6.09 -10.55 -7.59
C TYR A 83 7.01 -9.89 -8.63
N ARG A 84 7.58 -8.73 -8.32
CA ARG A 84 8.34 -7.85 -9.22
C ARG A 84 7.54 -7.33 -10.39
N CYS A 85 7.21 -6.04 -10.33
CA CYS A 85 6.67 -5.32 -11.49
C CYS A 85 7.74 -5.15 -12.56
N ASP A 86 7.33 -4.80 -13.78
CA ASP A 86 8.25 -4.57 -14.89
C ASP A 86 9.34 -3.54 -14.57
N GLY A 87 8.96 -2.39 -14.00
CA GLY A 87 9.89 -1.32 -13.63
C GLY A 87 10.90 -1.78 -12.58
N GLU A 88 10.47 -2.59 -11.61
CA GLU A 88 11.37 -3.16 -10.61
C GLU A 88 12.33 -4.16 -11.27
N GLU A 89 11.81 -5.15 -12.02
CA GLU A 89 12.61 -6.19 -12.67
C GLU A 89 13.70 -5.61 -13.58
N GLN A 90 13.34 -4.62 -14.41
CA GLN A 90 14.26 -3.94 -15.32
C GLN A 90 15.33 -3.13 -14.59
N ASP A 91 15.04 -2.64 -13.38
CA ASP A 91 15.98 -1.86 -12.57
C ASP A 91 17.14 -2.73 -12.04
N LEU A 92 16.87 -4.01 -11.76
CA LEU A 92 17.87 -4.94 -11.22
C LEU A 92 18.48 -5.86 -12.27
N THR A 93 17.67 -6.31 -13.23
CA THR A 93 18.08 -7.21 -14.32
C THR A 93 17.63 -6.65 -15.68
N PRO A 94 18.29 -5.60 -16.19
CA PRO A 94 17.90 -4.94 -17.43
C PRO A 94 17.78 -5.91 -18.61
N GLY A 95 16.75 -5.73 -19.43
CA GLY A 95 16.46 -6.63 -20.56
C GLY A 95 15.63 -7.86 -20.18
N ASN A 96 15.20 -7.98 -18.92
CA ASN A 96 14.13 -8.88 -18.49
C ASN A 96 12.96 -8.06 -17.95
N GLY A 97 11.76 -8.37 -18.41
CA GLY A 97 10.54 -7.70 -17.96
C GLY A 97 9.43 -8.69 -17.72
N VAL A 98 8.22 -8.17 -17.53
CA VAL A 98 7.03 -9.02 -17.41
C VAL A 98 6.82 -9.83 -18.68
N TYR A 99 6.46 -11.10 -18.53
CA TYR A 99 6.20 -11.98 -19.65
C TYR A 99 4.99 -11.49 -20.45
N ASN A 100 5.08 -11.53 -21.78
CA ASN A 100 3.99 -11.15 -22.68
C ASN A 100 3.40 -12.41 -23.33
N ILE A 101 2.15 -12.72 -23.01
CA ILE A 101 1.41 -13.83 -23.60
C ILE A 101 0.78 -13.34 -24.91
N PRO A 102 1.11 -13.92 -26.07
CA PRO A 102 0.50 -13.55 -27.35
C PRO A 102 -1.04 -13.65 -27.28
N ASN A 103 -1.73 -12.67 -27.86
CA ASN A 103 -3.20 -12.57 -27.87
C ASN A 103 -3.87 -12.48 -26.49
N HIS A 104 -3.10 -12.17 -25.43
CA HIS A 104 -3.61 -11.88 -24.10
C HIS A 104 -3.03 -10.57 -23.56
N GLY A 105 -1.71 -10.44 -23.53
CA GLY A 105 -1.01 -9.23 -23.07
C GLY A 105 0.11 -9.51 -22.07
N ARG A 106 0.62 -8.44 -21.49
CA ARG A 106 1.69 -8.47 -20.48
C ARG A 106 1.13 -8.87 -19.13
N LEU A 107 1.83 -9.75 -18.43
CA LEU A 107 1.56 -10.01 -17.01
C LEU A 107 1.85 -8.77 -16.17
N VAL A 108 1.23 -8.69 -14.98
CA VAL A 108 1.45 -7.56 -14.06
C VAL A 108 2.71 -7.75 -13.21
N TYR A 109 3.07 -9.01 -12.95
CA TYR A 109 4.28 -9.41 -12.23
C TYR A 109 5.13 -10.36 -13.07
N CYS A 110 6.43 -10.35 -12.84
CA CYS A 110 7.40 -11.26 -13.46
C CYS A 110 7.45 -12.61 -12.75
N GLY A 111 7.15 -12.63 -11.45
CA GLY A 111 7.13 -13.81 -10.59
C GLY A 111 5.86 -14.66 -10.74
N LEU A 112 5.75 -15.63 -9.83
CA LEU A 112 4.69 -16.64 -9.82
C LEU A 112 3.27 -16.05 -9.76
N GLU A 113 3.05 -14.96 -9.03
CA GLU A 113 1.74 -14.30 -8.94
C GLU A 113 1.25 -13.85 -10.31
N GLY A 114 2.16 -13.36 -11.17
CA GLY A 114 1.84 -12.94 -12.53
C GLY A 114 1.24 -14.10 -13.34
N PHE A 115 1.83 -15.29 -13.25
CA PHE A 115 1.30 -16.48 -13.91
C PHE A 115 0.03 -17.00 -13.23
N ILE A 116 -0.04 -17.00 -11.90
CA ILE A 116 -1.20 -17.47 -11.14
C ILE A 116 -2.45 -16.65 -11.44
N SER A 117 -2.31 -15.33 -11.60
CA SER A 117 -3.42 -14.44 -11.94
C SER A 117 -4.15 -14.85 -13.24
N VAL A 118 -3.41 -15.45 -14.18
CA VAL A 118 -3.94 -15.96 -15.45
C VAL A 118 -4.32 -17.44 -15.34
N LEU A 119 -3.52 -18.25 -14.66
CA LEU A 119 -3.71 -19.70 -14.56
C LEU A 119 -4.89 -20.10 -13.67
N LYS A 120 -5.18 -19.37 -12.60
CA LYS A 120 -6.25 -19.71 -11.66
C LYS A 120 -7.61 -19.87 -12.36
N PRO A 121 -8.13 -18.89 -13.13
CA PRO A 121 -9.40 -19.07 -13.85
C PRO A 121 -9.32 -20.14 -14.94
N ILE A 122 -8.16 -20.33 -15.58
CA ILE A 122 -7.97 -21.40 -16.57
C ILE A 122 -8.13 -22.77 -15.93
N VAL A 123 -7.51 -23.00 -14.78
CA VAL A 123 -7.53 -24.27 -14.05
C VAL A 123 -8.93 -24.54 -13.48
N GLU A 124 -9.56 -23.54 -12.88
CA GLU A 124 -10.91 -23.65 -12.32
C GLU A 124 -11.96 -24.04 -13.39
N ASN A 125 -11.83 -23.50 -14.60
CA ASN A 125 -12.78 -23.74 -15.70
C ASN A 125 -12.32 -24.80 -16.71
N ASN A 126 -11.12 -25.38 -16.52
CA ASN A 126 -10.45 -26.23 -17.51
C ASN A 126 -10.42 -25.62 -18.93
N ASP A 127 -10.14 -24.32 -19.02
CA ASP A 127 -10.14 -23.56 -20.27
C ASP A 127 -8.86 -23.79 -21.09
N LEU A 128 -8.79 -24.95 -21.75
CA LEU A 128 -7.69 -25.28 -22.67
C LEU A 128 -7.69 -24.40 -23.95
N GLY A 129 -8.76 -23.64 -24.19
CA GLY A 129 -8.91 -22.70 -25.30
C GLY A 129 -8.26 -21.34 -25.05
N HIS A 130 -7.86 -21.03 -23.81
CA HIS A 130 -7.22 -19.77 -23.46
C HIS A 130 -5.94 -19.53 -24.30
N PRO A 131 -5.66 -18.27 -24.72
CA PRO A 131 -4.45 -17.93 -25.48
C PRO A 131 -3.15 -18.41 -24.83
N PHE A 132 -3.08 -18.38 -23.50
CA PHE A 132 -1.91 -18.88 -22.79
C PHE A 132 -1.71 -20.40 -22.95
N CYS A 133 -2.79 -21.19 -22.93
CA CYS A 133 -2.70 -22.62 -23.18
C CYS A 133 -2.29 -22.92 -24.62
N ALA A 134 -2.76 -22.12 -25.58
CA ALA A 134 -2.29 -22.22 -26.97
C ALA A 134 -0.79 -21.93 -27.07
N HIS A 135 -0.34 -20.82 -26.47
CA HIS A 135 1.07 -20.44 -26.44
C HIS A 135 1.97 -21.50 -25.81
N LEU A 136 1.53 -22.13 -24.71
CA LEU A 136 2.24 -23.23 -24.05
C LEU A 136 2.32 -24.52 -24.89
N ARG A 137 1.42 -24.71 -25.87
CA ARG A 137 1.50 -25.82 -26.84
C ARG A 137 2.36 -25.48 -28.04
N GLU A 138 2.40 -24.20 -28.42
CA GLU A 138 3.18 -23.70 -29.55
C GLU A 138 4.68 -23.68 -29.24
N GLY A 139 5.06 -23.43 -27.98
CA GLY A 139 6.45 -23.50 -27.57
C GLY A 139 6.68 -23.46 -26.07
N LEU A 140 7.96 -23.61 -25.71
CA LEU A 140 8.41 -23.86 -24.34
C LEU A 140 8.94 -22.59 -23.66
N TRP A 141 8.73 -21.42 -24.26
CA TRP A 141 9.34 -20.14 -23.84
C TRP A 141 8.96 -19.71 -22.41
N ALA A 142 7.73 -20.01 -21.96
CA ALA A 142 7.33 -19.68 -20.59
C ALA A 142 8.07 -20.53 -19.55
N LEU A 143 8.39 -21.78 -19.88
CA LEU A 143 9.22 -22.66 -19.04
C LEU A 143 10.66 -22.14 -18.97
N ASP A 144 11.20 -21.68 -20.10
CA ASP A 144 12.53 -21.05 -20.14
C ASP A 144 12.57 -19.77 -19.32
N TYR A 145 11.54 -18.92 -19.48
CA TYR A 145 11.45 -17.65 -18.77
C TYR A 145 11.53 -17.80 -17.24
N ILE A 146 10.81 -18.76 -16.65
CA ILE A 146 10.84 -18.94 -15.18
C ILE A 146 12.21 -19.38 -14.66
N CYS A 147 12.96 -20.18 -15.44
CA CYS A 147 14.32 -20.59 -15.09
C CYS A 147 15.30 -19.43 -15.27
N ASP A 148 15.35 -18.86 -16.47
CA ASP A 148 16.28 -17.80 -16.86
C ASP A 148 16.15 -16.58 -15.96
N ARG A 149 14.92 -16.25 -15.56
CA ARG A 149 14.64 -15.15 -14.65
C ARG A 149 15.33 -15.36 -13.30
N ILE A 150 15.11 -16.51 -12.65
CA ILE A 150 15.72 -16.76 -11.34
C ILE A 150 17.25 -16.83 -11.46
N GLN A 151 17.77 -17.40 -12.55
CA GLN A 151 19.20 -17.45 -12.82
C GLN A 151 19.85 -16.06 -12.82
N ARG A 152 19.21 -15.08 -13.45
CA ARG A 152 19.69 -13.69 -13.51
C ARG A 152 19.70 -13.00 -12.14
N HIS A 153 18.82 -13.42 -11.22
CA HIS A 153 18.77 -12.89 -9.86
C HIS A 153 19.81 -13.51 -8.93
N LEU A 154 20.45 -14.64 -9.28
CA LEU A 154 21.41 -15.32 -8.41
C LEU A 154 22.61 -14.47 -8.02
N SER A 155 23.02 -13.49 -8.84
CA SER A 155 24.11 -12.57 -8.50
C SER A 155 23.78 -11.64 -7.33
N HIS A 156 22.50 -11.30 -7.17
CA HIS A 156 22.00 -10.43 -6.10
C HIS A 156 21.45 -11.24 -4.93
N PHE A 157 20.84 -12.39 -5.22
CA PHE A 157 20.15 -13.25 -4.25
C PHE A 157 20.59 -14.71 -4.39
N PRO A 158 21.80 -15.07 -3.89
CA PRO A 158 22.33 -16.43 -4.03
C PRO A 158 21.45 -17.52 -3.38
N ALA A 159 20.63 -17.16 -2.38
CA ALA A 159 19.72 -18.08 -1.72
C ALA A 159 18.64 -18.66 -2.66
N LEU A 160 18.40 -18.04 -3.82
CA LEU A 160 17.50 -18.55 -4.86
C LEU A 160 18.06 -19.77 -5.61
N SER A 161 19.30 -20.21 -5.36
CA SER A 161 19.94 -21.32 -6.08
C SER A 161 19.13 -22.62 -5.99
N SER A 162 18.65 -22.98 -4.80
CA SER A 162 17.82 -24.19 -4.63
C SER A 162 16.52 -24.13 -5.42
N LEU A 163 15.89 -22.95 -5.50
CA LEU A 163 14.68 -22.75 -6.29
C LEU A 163 14.96 -22.82 -7.79
N HIS A 164 16.07 -22.24 -8.23
CA HIS A 164 16.52 -22.34 -9.62
C HIS A 164 16.78 -23.80 -10.02
N GLU A 165 17.51 -24.56 -9.19
CA GLU A 165 17.78 -25.99 -9.42
C GLU A 165 16.48 -26.81 -9.47
N TRP A 166 15.54 -26.51 -8.56
CA TRP A 166 14.22 -27.13 -8.56
C TRP A 166 13.47 -26.85 -9.88
N TYR A 167 13.44 -25.59 -10.34
CA TYR A 167 12.82 -25.24 -11.63
C TYR A 167 13.49 -25.95 -12.79
N VAL A 168 14.83 -25.90 -12.90
CA VAL A 168 15.58 -26.54 -13.99
C VAL A 168 15.24 -28.04 -14.08
N SER A 169 15.20 -28.72 -12.94
CA SER A 169 14.83 -30.14 -12.88
C SER A 169 13.40 -30.40 -13.37
N ARG A 170 12.41 -29.62 -12.93
CA ARG A 170 10.99 -29.83 -13.31
C ARG A 170 10.74 -29.41 -14.74
N VAL A 171 11.27 -28.27 -15.16
CA VAL A 171 11.20 -27.79 -16.54
C VAL A 171 11.80 -28.81 -17.50
N ALA A 172 12.98 -29.36 -17.20
CA ALA A 172 13.58 -30.40 -18.03
C ALA A 172 12.65 -31.62 -18.21
N ALA A 173 11.97 -32.05 -17.15
CA ALA A 173 10.98 -33.13 -17.23
C ALA A 173 9.76 -32.73 -18.07
N VAL A 174 9.20 -31.53 -17.86
CA VAL A 174 8.03 -31.05 -18.61
C VAL A 174 8.32 -30.89 -20.10
N LYS A 175 9.53 -30.49 -20.49
CA LYS A 175 9.93 -30.38 -21.89
C LYS A 175 9.98 -31.72 -22.65
N THR A 176 9.97 -32.85 -21.94
CA THR A 176 9.89 -34.18 -22.57
C THR A 176 8.47 -34.58 -22.96
N LEU A 177 7.46 -33.83 -22.49
CA LEU A 177 6.06 -34.14 -22.73
C LEU A 177 5.63 -33.76 -24.15
N PRO A 178 4.66 -34.47 -24.72
CA PRO A 178 3.91 -33.99 -25.87
C PRO A 178 3.30 -32.61 -25.59
N ASN A 179 3.33 -31.72 -26.58
CA ASN A 179 2.92 -30.32 -26.43
C ASN A 179 1.53 -30.15 -25.79
N TYR A 180 0.57 -31.03 -26.12
CA TYR A 180 -0.79 -30.95 -25.57
C TYR A 180 -0.88 -31.17 -24.05
N LEU A 181 0.15 -31.77 -23.42
CA LEU A 181 0.22 -31.92 -21.95
C LEU A 181 0.93 -30.75 -21.26
N VAL A 182 1.75 -29.99 -21.97
CA VAL A 182 2.57 -28.90 -21.39
C VAL A 182 1.74 -27.90 -20.57
N PRO A 183 0.56 -27.43 -21.01
CA PRO A 183 -0.24 -26.49 -20.22
C PRO A 183 -0.57 -26.99 -18.81
N ARG A 184 -0.98 -28.26 -18.67
CA ARG A 184 -1.30 -28.87 -17.37
C ARG A 184 -0.08 -28.91 -16.46
N TYR A 185 1.05 -29.40 -16.98
CA TYR A 185 2.23 -29.58 -16.15
C TYR A 185 2.96 -28.27 -15.84
N PHE A 186 2.91 -27.28 -16.74
CA PHE A 186 3.33 -25.92 -16.43
C PHE A 186 2.52 -25.35 -15.26
N ALA A 187 1.19 -25.46 -15.30
CA ALA A 187 0.33 -25.00 -14.22
C ALA A 187 0.64 -25.69 -12.89
N LEU A 188 0.85 -27.01 -12.89
CA LEU A 188 1.24 -27.75 -11.68
C LEU A 188 2.57 -27.25 -11.10
N VAL A 189 3.60 -27.06 -11.92
CA VAL A 189 4.91 -26.54 -11.46
C VAL A 189 4.76 -25.15 -10.82
N VAL A 190 4.04 -24.24 -11.48
CA VAL A 190 3.82 -22.87 -10.99
C VAL A 190 3.01 -22.86 -9.69
N MET A 191 1.90 -23.61 -9.64
CA MET A 191 1.04 -23.67 -8.43
C MET A 191 1.77 -24.31 -7.24
N THR A 192 2.56 -25.36 -7.46
CA THR A 192 3.33 -26.00 -6.38
C THR A 192 4.39 -25.05 -5.81
N ALA A 193 5.12 -24.34 -6.67
CA ALA A 193 6.10 -23.34 -6.21
C ALA A 193 5.41 -22.15 -5.52
N TYR A 194 4.25 -21.72 -6.02
CA TYR A 194 3.48 -20.61 -5.47
C TYR A 194 2.98 -20.88 -4.05
N GLU A 195 2.37 -22.04 -3.81
CA GLU A 195 1.89 -22.41 -2.48
C GLU A 195 3.04 -22.58 -1.48
N ALA A 196 4.18 -23.13 -1.91
CA ALA A 196 5.38 -23.22 -1.07
C ALA A 196 5.94 -21.84 -0.71
N ALA A 197 6.00 -20.93 -1.69
CA ALA A 197 6.45 -19.55 -1.49
C ALA A 197 5.55 -18.78 -0.51
N ARG A 198 4.21 -18.91 -0.65
CA ARG A 198 3.26 -18.29 0.28
C ARG A 198 3.34 -18.87 1.68
N THR A 199 3.43 -20.20 1.79
CA THR A 199 3.60 -20.87 3.08
C THR A 199 4.87 -20.37 3.79
N ARG A 200 5.97 -20.25 3.04
CA ARG A 200 7.22 -19.69 3.55
C ARG A 200 7.05 -18.23 3.98
N ALA A 201 6.42 -17.39 3.17
CA ALA A 201 6.12 -16.00 3.51
C ALA A 201 5.37 -15.88 4.85
N TYR A 202 4.31 -16.68 5.05
CA TYR A 202 3.53 -16.66 6.29
C TYR A 202 4.35 -17.10 7.50
N SER A 203 5.23 -18.09 7.34
CA SER A 203 6.11 -18.55 8.43
C SER A 203 7.08 -17.47 8.95
N LEU A 204 7.33 -16.43 8.15
CA LEU A 204 8.20 -15.30 8.49
C LEU A 204 7.45 -14.10 9.09
N MET A 205 6.14 -14.21 9.28
CA MET A 205 5.28 -13.15 9.81
C MET A 205 4.81 -13.47 11.23
N THR A 206 4.13 -12.52 11.88
CA THR A 206 3.61 -12.66 13.26
C THR A 206 2.53 -13.75 13.40
N PRO A 207 2.24 -14.20 14.64
CA PRO A 207 1.18 -15.17 14.91
C PRO A 207 -0.20 -14.77 14.36
N LEU A 208 -0.53 -13.47 14.38
CA LEU A 208 -1.77 -12.93 13.78
C LEU A 208 -1.92 -13.35 12.32
N ILE A 209 -0.84 -13.28 11.54
CA ILE A 209 -0.85 -13.68 10.14
C ILE A 209 -0.78 -15.20 10.00
N GLN A 210 0.10 -15.85 10.75
CA GLN A 210 0.26 -17.31 10.72
C GLN A 210 -1.04 -18.05 11.04
N GLN A 211 -1.90 -17.49 11.91
CA GLN A 211 -3.19 -18.07 12.30
C GLN A 211 -4.38 -17.36 11.63
N GLY A 212 -4.11 -16.33 10.83
CA GLY A 212 -5.11 -15.54 10.15
C GLY A 212 -5.87 -16.33 9.09
N ASP A 213 -7.08 -15.85 8.78
CA ASP A 213 -7.87 -16.39 7.69
C ASP A 213 -7.26 -16.04 6.32
N TYR A 214 -7.90 -16.50 5.23
CA TYR A 214 -7.45 -16.21 3.88
C TYR A 214 -7.34 -14.69 3.61
N PHE A 215 -8.25 -13.87 4.12
CA PHE A 215 -8.24 -12.43 3.87
C PHE A 215 -7.05 -11.77 4.57
N THR A 216 -6.86 -12.02 5.87
CA THR A 216 -5.71 -11.52 6.64
C THR A 216 -4.39 -11.90 6.00
N ARG A 217 -4.25 -13.18 5.61
CA ARG A 217 -3.04 -13.70 4.96
C ARG A 217 -2.83 -13.14 3.55
N SER A 218 -3.88 -12.95 2.77
CA SER A 218 -3.72 -12.39 1.42
C SER A 218 -3.37 -10.91 1.48
N LEU A 219 -4.00 -10.16 2.39
CA LEU A 219 -3.72 -8.76 2.64
C LEU A 219 -2.27 -8.54 3.09
N SER A 220 -1.75 -9.38 4.01
CA SER A 220 -0.39 -9.27 4.53
C SER A 220 0.69 -9.52 3.47
N LEU A 221 0.38 -10.27 2.41
CA LEU A 221 1.32 -10.46 1.30
C LEU A 221 1.56 -9.17 0.51
N THR A 222 0.69 -8.16 0.62
CA THR A 222 0.97 -6.82 0.06
C THR A 222 2.28 -6.26 0.63
N ALA A 223 2.59 -6.53 1.90
CA ALA A 223 3.85 -6.09 2.50
C ALA A 223 5.07 -6.63 1.76
N LEU A 224 5.03 -7.90 1.33
CA LEU A 224 6.08 -8.52 0.51
C LEU A 224 6.13 -7.95 -0.91
N GLN A 225 5.02 -7.44 -1.44
CA GLN A 225 4.99 -6.78 -2.74
C GLN A 225 5.75 -5.45 -2.69
N VAL A 226 5.47 -4.62 -1.69
CA VAL A 226 5.95 -3.22 -1.61
C VAL A 226 7.28 -3.04 -0.87
N TYR A 227 7.65 -3.97 0.02
CA TYR A 227 8.97 -3.96 0.68
C TYR A 227 9.94 -4.86 -0.08
N SER A 228 10.80 -4.25 -0.89
CA SER A 228 11.73 -4.97 -1.76
C SER A 228 13.02 -4.18 -2.00
N PHE A 229 13.99 -4.86 -2.63
CA PHE A 229 15.24 -4.28 -3.08
C PHE A 229 15.13 -3.87 -4.56
N VAL A 230 15.58 -2.66 -4.88
CA VAL A 230 15.80 -2.17 -6.25
C VAL A 230 17.16 -1.47 -6.30
N ASP A 231 17.75 -1.32 -7.49
CA ASP A 231 19.10 -0.76 -7.65
C ASP A 231 19.13 0.76 -7.52
N SER A 232 18.08 1.44 -8.00
CA SER A 232 18.01 2.89 -8.12
C SER A 232 17.43 3.62 -6.90
N ALA A 233 16.89 2.91 -5.93
CA ALA A 233 16.27 3.48 -4.73
C ALA A 233 16.64 2.71 -3.46
N SER A 234 16.86 3.43 -2.36
CA SER A 234 17.36 2.90 -1.09
C SER A 234 16.96 3.81 0.07
N LEU A 235 17.24 3.41 1.31
CA LEU A 235 17.15 4.24 2.52
C LEU A 235 18.50 4.90 2.86
N HIS A 236 19.48 4.81 1.96
CA HIS A 236 20.82 5.38 2.12
C HIS A 236 21.32 5.89 0.76
N PRO A 237 22.12 6.98 0.68
CA PRO A 237 22.48 7.59 -0.61
C PRO A 237 23.37 6.72 -1.49
N ILE A 238 24.21 5.89 -0.86
CA ILE A 238 25.19 5.01 -1.52
C ILE A 238 24.88 3.52 -1.31
N LYS A 239 24.73 3.09 -0.05
CA LYS A 239 24.39 1.70 0.29
C LYS A 239 23.04 1.33 -0.32
N LYS A 240 23.00 0.22 -1.04
CA LYS A 240 21.76 -0.34 -1.59
C LYS A 240 21.14 -1.25 -0.55
N ILE A 241 20.01 -0.83 0.00
CA ILE A 241 19.24 -1.60 0.99
C ILE A 241 17.76 -1.56 0.63
N PRO A 242 16.96 -2.55 1.08
CA PRO A 242 15.54 -2.59 0.78
C PRO A 242 14.80 -1.34 1.29
N SER A 243 13.78 -0.93 0.56
CA SER A 243 12.95 0.23 0.88
C SER A 243 11.50 -0.05 0.52
N LEU A 244 10.57 0.62 1.19
CA LEU A 244 9.16 0.58 0.82
C LEU A 244 8.91 1.40 -0.46
N ALA A 245 8.22 0.76 -1.40
CA ALA A 245 7.48 1.42 -2.47
C ALA A 245 6.16 1.98 -1.91
N ALA A 246 5.70 3.12 -2.43
CA ALA A 246 4.34 3.58 -2.13
C ALA A 246 3.30 2.64 -2.78
N GLY A 247 3.41 2.40 -4.08
CA GLY A 247 2.44 1.56 -4.79
C GLY A 247 2.93 1.05 -6.13
N LEU A 248 2.31 -0.03 -6.57
CA LEU A 248 2.63 -0.74 -7.79
C LEU A 248 1.57 -0.44 -8.88
N PRO A 249 1.98 -0.17 -10.13
CA PRO A 249 3.35 -0.15 -10.65
C PRO A 249 4.05 1.22 -10.63
N HIS A 250 3.34 2.32 -10.34
CA HIS A 250 3.83 3.66 -10.65
C HIS A 250 4.96 4.17 -9.73
N PHE A 251 4.99 3.74 -8.46
CA PHE A 251 5.92 4.25 -7.44
C PHE A 251 6.90 3.17 -6.97
N THR A 252 7.64 2.61 -7.93
CA THR A 252 8.38 1.36 -7.73
C THR A 252 9.90 1.47 -7.73
N TYR A 253 10.50 2.47 -8.36
CA TYR A 253 11.96 2.59 -8.49
C TYR A 253 12.36 4.06 -8.69
N ARG A 254 13.68 4.33 -8.69
CA ARG A 254 14.28 5.67 -8.72
C ARG A 254 13.73 6.56 -7.60
N HIS A 255 13.75 7.87 -7.79
CA HIS A 255 13.28 8.83 -6.81
C HIS A 255 11.81 8.58 -6.41
N MET A 256 10.96 8.12 -7.34
CA MET A 256 9.52 7.92 -7.12
C MET A 256 9.14 6.77 -6.18
N ARG A 257 10.10 5.98 -5.68
CA ARG A 257 9.78 4.79 -4.86
C ARG A 257 9.28 5.15 -3.46
N THR A 258 10.02 6.00 -2.75
CA THR A 258 9.88 6.13 -1.28
C THR A 258 9.41 7.52 -0.90
N TRP A 259 8.20 7.56 -0.33
CA TRP A 259 7.51 8.77 0.11
C TRP A 259 7.26 8.73 1.61
N GLY A 260 7.69 9.72 2.37
CA GLY A 260 7.61 9.75 3.83
C GLY A 260 6.19 9.64 4.33
N ARG A 261 5.24 10.31 3.69
CA ARG A 261 3.82 10.17 4.02
C ARG A 261 3.36 8.72 3.90
N ASP A 262 3.49 8.12 2.72
CA ASP A 262 3.07 6.75 2.44
C ASP A 262 3.79 5.75 3.35
N VAL A 263 5.09 5.91 3.55
CA VAL A 263 5.89 5.06 4.46
C VAL A 263 5.30 5.10 5.85
N PHE A 264 5.06 6.27 6.44
CA PHE A 264 4.67 6.37 7.84
C PHE A 264 3.17 6.15 8.10
N ILE A 265 2.32 6.27 7.08
CA ILE A 265 0.96 5.72 7.15
C ILE A 265 1.02 4.18 7.06
N SER A 266 1.91 3.63 6.22
CA SER A 266 1.97 2.21 5.98
C SER A 266 2.74 1.41 7.03
N LEU A 267 3.70 2.02 7.73
CA LEU A 267 4.71 1.34 8.54
C LEU A 267 4.10 0.40 9.59
N ARG A 268 3.00 0.82 10.24
CA ARG A 268 2.32 -0.01 11.25
C ARG A 268 1.81 -1.32 10.65
N GLY A 269 0.94 -1.28 9.66
CA GLY A 269 0.36 -2.49 9.08
C GLY A 269 1.35 -3.33 8.28
N VAL A 270 2.12 -2.74 7.36
CA VAL A 270 2.97 -3.55 6.45
C VAL A 270 4.30 -3.98 7.07
N LEU A 271 4.84 -3.27 8.07
CA LEU A 271 6.10 -3.66 8.72
C LEU A 271 5.91 -4.15 10.16
N LEU A 272 5.23 -3.40 11.04
CA LEU A 272 5.14 -3.80 12.45
C LEU A 272 4.20 -4.99 12.67
N VAL A 273 2.97 -4.93 12.14
CA VAL A 273 1.98 -6.01 12.28
C VAL A 273 2.44 -7.30 11.60
N THR A 274 3.27 -7.22 10.55
CA THR A 274 3.87 -8.38 9.89
C THR A 274 5.19 -8.83 10.53
N GLY A 275 5.70 -8.13 11.55
CA GLY A 275 6.87 -8.52 12.35
C GLY A 275 8.23 -8.09 11.77
N GLN A 276 8.25 -7.23 10.75
CA GLN A 276 9.46 -6.68 10.13
C GLN A 276 10.00 -5.47 10.91
N TYR A 277 10.29 -5.66 12.20
CA TYR A 277 10.73 -4.58 13.09
C TYR A 277 12.04 -3.93 12.64
N GLN A 278 13.03 -4.72 12.20
CA GLN A 278 14.30 -4.14 11.70
C GLN A 278 14.07 -3.24 10.49
N ALA A 279 13.22 -3.65 9.55
CA ALA A 279 12.87 -2.84 8.40
C ALA A 279 12.19 -1.53 8.83
N ALA A 280 11.25 -1.58 9.79
CA ALA A 280 10.58 -0.38 10.31
C ALA A 280 11.58 0.59 10.95
N LYS A 281 12.50 0.07 11.76
CA LYS A 281 13.59 0.83 12.37
C LYS A 281 14.48 1.50 11.31
N ASP A 282 14.89 0.77 10.27
CA ASP A 282 15.74 1.30 9.21
C ASP A 282 15.07 2.48 8.49
N HIS A 283 13.76 2.41 8.23
CA HIS A 283 12.99 3.52 7.65
C HIS A 283 12.92 4.72 8.59
N ILE A 284 12.58 4.50 9.87
CA ILE A 284 12.52 5.56 10.88
C ILE A 284 13.86 6.30 10.94
N LEU A 285 14.97 5.58 11.10
CA LEU A 285 16.29 6.19 11.23
C LEU A 285 16.76 6.88 9.95
N ALA A 286 16.43 6.33 8.78
CA ALA A 286 16.77 6.96 7.50
C ALA A 286 16.08 8.32 7.35
N PHE A 287 14.77 8.40 7.55
CA PHE A 287 14.04 9.67 7.46
C PHE A 287 14.42 10.63 8.59
N ALA A 288 14.62 10.13 9.82
CA ALA A 288 15.12 10.93 10.94
C ALA A 288 16.47 11.58 10.63
N SER A 289 17.38 10.85 9.96
CA SER A 289 18.66 11.40 9.51
C SER A 289 18.49 12.59 8.57
N SER A 290 17.42 12.61 7.75
CA SER A 290 17.08 13.71 6.86
C SER A 290 16.19 14.78 7.49
N LEU A 291 16.01 14.87 8.81
CA LEU A 291 15.26 15.99 9.38
C LEU A 291 15.90 17.33 8.94
N LYS A 292 15.06 18.23 8.42
CA LYS A 292 15.45 19.59 8.04
C LYS A 292 14.29 20.55 8.28
N HIS A 293 14.55 21.72 8.82
CA HIS A 293 13.56 22.75 9.18
C HIS A 293 12.53 22.29 10.22
N GLY A 294 12.86 21.25 11.02
CA GLY A 294 11.88 20.58 11.86
C GLY A 294 10.87 19.71 11.09
N MET A 295 11.12 19.44 9.80
CA MET A 295 10.23 18.71 8.90
C MET A 295 10.86 17.40 8.42
N ILE A 296 10.02 16.39 8.20
CA ILE A 296 10.36 15.15 7.52
C ILE A 296 10.01 15.29 6.03
N PRO A 297 10.89 14.87 5.10
CA PRO A 297 10.62 15.04 3.68
C PRO A 297 9.47 14.15 3.20
N ASN A 298 8.77 14.62 2.16
CA ASN A 298 7.84 13.76 1.44
C ASN A 298 8.62 12.83 0.51
N LEU A 299 9.30 13.36 -0.50
CA LEU A 299 10.15 12.56 -1.37
C LEU A 299 11.50 12.30 -0.70
N LEU A 300 11.91 11.03 -0.56
CA LEU A 300 13.19 10.69 0.07
C LEU A 300 14.39 10.78 -0.89
N ASP A 301 14.21 10.30 -2.13
CA ASP A 301 15.27 10.07 -3.14
C ASP A 301 16.56 9.48 -2.54
N SER A 302 16.41 8.42 -1.75
CA SER A 302 17.54 7.77 -1.05
C SER A 302 18.43 8.72 -0.26
N LEU A 303 17.89 9.79 0.33
CA LEU A 303 18.62 10.84 1.06
C LEU A 303 19.60 11.67 0.19
N ARG A 304 19.53 11.56 -1.14
CA ARG A 304 20.36 12.37 -2.04
C ARG A 304 19.77 13.77 -2.20
N PHE A 305 18.52 13.83 -2.64
CA PHE A 305 17.77 15.08 -2.88
C PHE A 305 16.35 15.00 -2.28
N PRO A 306 16.21 14.87 -0.95
CA PRO A 306 14.90 14.83 -0.32
C PRO A 306 14.14 16.16 -0.49
N ARG A 307 12.81 16.09 -0.66
CA ARG A 307 11.92 17.26 -0.84
C ARG A 307 11.04 17.49 0.37
N TYR A 308 10.97 18.74 0.83
CA TYR A 308 10.25 19.17 2.03
C TYR A 308 9.05 20.05 1.64
N ASN A 309 8.06 19.44 1.01
CA ASN A 309 6.79 20.10 0.62
C ASN A 309 5.59 19.57 1.41
N SER A 310 5.84 18.77 2.45
CA SER A 310 4.83 18.06 3.22
C SER A 310 4.84 18.49 4.69
N ARG A 311 3.68 18.94 5.17
CA ARG A 311 3.41 19.32 6.56
C ARG A 311 2.91 18.17 7.40
N ASP A 312 2.30 17.16 6.80
CA ASP A 312 1.76 16.00 7.52
C ASP A 312 2.79 14.89 7.73
N SER A 313 3.78 14.72 6.84
CA SER A 313 4.79 13.64 6.92
C SER A 313 5.52 13.58 8.27
N VAL A 314 5.80 14.74 8.89
CA VAL A 314 6.48 14.81 10.20
C VAL A 314 5.63 14.23 11.33
N TRP A 315 4.31 14.43 11.27
CA TRP A 315 3.39 13.95 12.29
C TRP A 315 3.09 12.46 12.12
N TRP A 316 3.00 11.98 10.87
CA TRP A 316 2.97 10.56 10.57
C TRP A 316 4.24 9.84 11.04
N PHE A 317 5.41 10.44 10.80
CA PHE A 317 6.68 9.95 11.33
C PHE A 317 6.64 9.82 12.85
N PHE A 318 6.19 10.87 13.57
CA PHE A 318 6.10 10.85 15.03
C PHE A 318 5.19 9.72 15.52
N GLN A 319 4.02 9.55 14.90
CA GLN A 319 3.08 8.46 15.22
C GLN A 319 3.69 7.08 14.91
N SER A 320 4.42 6.93 13.81
CA SER A 320 5.12 5.68 13.47
C SER A 320 6.22 5.32 14.48
N VAL A 321 6.93 6.31 15.04
CA VAL A 321 7.89 6.05 16.12
C VAL A 321 7.16 5.58 17.38
N GLN A 322 6.02 6.17 17.72
CA GLN A 322 5.18 5.70 18.82
C GLN A 322 4.71 4.25 18.58
N ASP A 323 4.20 3.95 17.39
CA ASP A 323 3.74 2.61 17.02
C ASP A 323 4.89 1.59 17.09
N TYR A 324 6.09 1.97 16.64
CA TYR A 324 7.29 1.16 16.78
C TYR A 324 7.62 0.88 18.25
N CYS A 325 7.61 1.91 19.11
CA CYS A 325 7.88 1.76 20.54
C CYS A 325 6.90 0.80 21.22
N ASN A 326 5.63 0.79 20.77
CA ASN A 326 4.57 -0.03 21.33
C ASN A 326 4.60 -1.48 20.83
N LEU A 327 4.93 -1.71 19.56
CA LEU A 327 4.81 -3.02 18.91
C LEU A 327 6.13 -3.79 18.81
N ALA A 328 7.26 -3.09 18.66
CA ALA A 328 8.56 -3.75 18.54
C ALA A 328 9.06 -4.22 19.92
N PRO A 329 9.72 -5.39 20.00
CA PRO A 329 10.38 -5.84 21.23
C PRO A 329 11.41 -4.81 21.70
N ASN A 330 11.31 -4.36 22.95
CA ASN A 330 12.12 -3.28 23.53
C ASN A 330 12.11 -2.00 22.66
N GLY A 331 10.96 -1.69 22.05
CA GLY A 331 10.86 -0.63 21.05
C GLY A 331 11.34 0.75 21.51
N GLU A 332 11.15 1.10 22.78
CA GLU A 332 11.60 2.39 23.34
C GLU A 332 13.12 2.62 23.30
N ASP A 333 13.93 1.55 23.16
CA ASP A 333 15.39 1.68 23.07
C ASP A 333 15.83 2.48 21.83
N ILE A 334 15.01 2.50 20.77
CA ILE A 334 15.26 3.29 19.56
C ILE A 334 15.40 4.80 19.86
N LEU A 335 14.78 5.30 20.92
CA LEU A 335 14.84 6.72 21.30
C LEU A 335 16.26 7.17 21.63
N LYS A 336 17.08 6.27 22.19
CA LYS A 336 18.46 6.55 22.61
C LYS A 336 19.48 6.10 21.57
N GLU A 337 19.04 5.57 20.43
CA GLU A 337 19.92 5.12 19.38
C GLU A 337 20.56 6.29 18.65
N SER A 338 21.89 6.27 18.59
CA SER A 338 22.68 7.33 17.97
C SER A 338 22.97 7.00 16.51
N PHE A 339 22.76 7.97 15.63
CA PHE A 339 23.06 7.88 14.19
C PHE A 339 23.57 9.23 13.67
N LEU A 340 24.17 9.19 12.48
CA LEU A 340 24.68 10.40 11.83
C LEU A 340 23.54 11.09 11.07
N ARG A 341 23.31 12.38 11.33
CA ARG A 341 22.30 13.17 10.60
C ARG A 341 22.83 13.64 9.25
N ARG A 342 21.99 13.58 8.23
CA ARG A 342 22.27 13.94 6.83
C ARG A 342 22.61 15.42 6.67
N PHE A 343 21.91 16.30 7.39
CA PHE A 343 22.06 17.76 7.36
C PHE A 343 22.54 18.24 8.73
N PRO A 344 23.83 18.60 8.90
CA PRO A 344 24.45 18.80 10.22
C PRO A 344 23.79 19.82 11.15
N ASP A 345 23.31 20.92 10.57
CA ASP A 345 22.68 22.03 11.30
C ASP A 345 21.15 21.98 11.26
N GLY A 346 20.56 21.00 10.55
CA GLY A 346 19.12 20.87 10.39
C GLY A 346 18.44 21.91 9.52
N HIS A 347 19.17 22.81 8.87
CA HIS A 347 18.57 23.91 8.11
C HIS A 347 19.17 24.08 6.72
N THR A 348 20.46 23.81 6.58
CA THR A 348 21.19 24.01 5.33
C THR A 348 21.23 22.71 4.53
N PHE A 349 20.91 22.80 3.24
CA PHE A 349 21.14 21.67 2.36
C PHE A 349 22.65 21.50 2.13
N VAL A 350 23.14 20.28 2.33
CA VAL A 350 24.51 19.87 2.06
C VAL A 350 24.46 18.66 1.14
N SER A 351 25.32 18.57 0.12
CA SER A 351 25.36 17.38 -0.75
C SER A 351 25.74 16.12 0.05
N HIS A 352 25.22 14.95 -0.33
CA HIS A 352 25.53 13.68 0.36
C HIS A 352 26.99 13.24 0.16
N THR A 353 27.67 13.83 -0.81
CA THR A 353 29.09 13.64 -1.10
C THR A 353 30.00 14.61 -0.35
N SER A 354 29.43 15.59 0.37
CA SER A 354 30.20 16.60 1.11
C SER A 354 30.80 16.00 2.38
N PRO A 355 32.02 16.38 2.79
CA PRO A 355 32.59 15.97 4.08
C PRO A 355 31.76 16.40 5.29
N GLU A 356 30.98 17.47 5.16
CA GLU A 356 30.07 17.96 6.19
C GLU A 356 28.82 17.08 6.29
N ALA A 357 28.39 16.40 5.22
CA ALA A 357 27.26 15.48 5.34
C ALA A 357 27.59 14.37 6.33
N TYR A 358 26.66 14.06 7.23
CA TYR A 358 26.86 13.04 8.26
C TYR A 358 27.99 13.37 9.26
N SER A 359 28.35 14.65 9.46
CA SER A 359 29.37 15.07 10.44
C SER A 359 28.88 15.14 11.89
N THR A 360 27.56 15.14 12.10
CA THR A 360 26.93 15.32 13.41
C THR A 360 26.20 14.05 13.81
N SER A 361 26.44 13.58 15.04
CA SER A 361 25.73 12.46 15.63
C SER A 361 24.57 12.97 16.50
N VAL A 362 23.40 12.37 16.37
CA VAL A 362 22.19 12.68 17.14
C VAL A 362 21.49 11.40 17.55
N THR A 363 20.64 11.50 18.56
CA THR A 363 19.68 10.43 18.91
C THR A 363 18.33 10.65 18.26
N LEU A 364 17.49 9.61 18.21
CA LEU A 364 16.11 9.79 17.76
C LEU A 364 15.31 10.71 18.69
N GLU A 365 15.56 10.67 20.00
CA GLU A 365 15.02 11.65 20.94
C GLU A 365 15.37 13.09 20.55
N ASP A 366 16.61 13.36 20.15
CA ASP A 366 17.02 14.71 19.71
C ASP A 366 16.21 15.17 18.50
N ILE A 367 15.95 14.28 17.54
CA ILE A 367 15.10 14.57 16.36
C ILE A 367 13.67 14.91 16.78
N LEU A 368 13.07 14.14 17.70
CA LEU A 368 11.71 14.38 18.17
C LEU A 368 11.60 15.69 18.96
N VAL A 369 12.62 16.02 19.74
CA VAL A 369 12.74 17.32 20.43
C VAL A 369 12.82 18.46 19.41
N GLU A 370 13.72 18.36 18.42
CA GLU A 370 13.90 19.35 17.35
C GLU A 370 12.59 19.62 16.59
N ILE A 371 11.80 18.57 16.30
CA ILE A 371 10.48 18.71 15.68
C ILE A 371 9.54 19.57 16.53
N LEU A 372 9.38 19.25 17.82
CA LEU A 372 8.46 19.97 18.71
C LEU A 372 8.90 21.43 18.93
N GLU A 373 10.20 21.65 19.15
CA GLU A 373 10.77 22.98 19.31
C GLU A 373 10.62 23.83 18.05
N ALA A 374 10.87 23.27 16.87
CA ALA A 374 10.71 23.98 15.60
C ALA A 374 9.26 24.40 15.35
N HIS A 375 8.29 23.51 15.57
CA HIS A 375 6.88 23.82 15.39
C HIS A 375 6.37 24.85 16.41
N ALA A 376 6.86 24.80 17.65
CA ALA A 376 6.53 25.79 18.67
C ALA A 376 7.11 27.19 18.37
N ASN A 377 8.32 27.24 17.78
CA ASN A 377 8.98 28.48 17.36
C ASN A 377 8.49 29.03 16.02
N GLY A 378 7.75 28.23 15.25
CA GLY A 378 7.34 28.57 13.89
C GLY A 378 8.41 28.21 12.86
N ILE A 379 7.97 27.71 11.72
CA ILE A 379 8.82 27.23 10.63
C ILE A 379 8.52 28.08 9.40
N HIS A 380 9.55 28.76 8.90
CA HIS A 380 9.45 29.65 7.74
C HIS A 380 10.65 29.43 6.83
N TYR A 381 10.44 28.82 5.67
CA TYR A 381 11.49 28.64 4.69
C TYR A 381 10.95 28.64 3.27
N ARG A 382 11.86 28.87 2.33
CA ARG A 382 11.64 28.59 0.92
C ARG A 382 12.28 27.25 0.57
N GLU A 383 11.57 26.40 -0.16
CA GLU A 383 12.10 25.10 -0.62
C GLU A 383 13.47 25.29 -1.26
N TRP A 384 14.41 24.42 -0.90
CA TRP A 384 15.75 24.45 -1.48
C TRP A 384 15.65 24.08 -2.96
N ASN A 385 16.34 24.83 -3.82
CA ASN A 385 16.24 24.75 -5.30
C ASN A 385 14.83 25.04 -5.86
N ALA A 386 14.02 25.86 -5.18
CA ALA A 386 12.74 26.34 -5.68
C ALA A 386 12.84 26.89 -7.11
N GLY A 387 11.96 26.39 -7.98
CA GLY A 387 11.89 26.74 -9.40
C GLY A 387 11.46 25.56 -10.26
N PRO A 388 11.33 25.76 -11.59
CA PRO A 388 10.78 24.76 -12.51
C PRO A 388 11.54 23.43 -12.57
N GLN A 389 12.80 23.40 -12.13
CA GLN A 389 13.59 22.15 -12.07
C GLN A 389 13.18 21.25 -10.90
N LEU A 390 12.68 21.84 -9.80
CA LEU A 390 12.16 21.11 -8.66
C LEU A 390 10.70 20.73 -8.87
N ASP A 391 9.91 21.69 -9.38
CA ASP A 391 8.49 21.51 -9.66
C ASP A 391 8.07 22.44 -10.80
N GLU A 392 7.78 21.86 -11.97
CA GLU A 392 7.42 22.60 -13.18
C GLU A 392 5.96 23.11 -13.20
N GLN A 393 5.16 22.67 -12.24
CA GLN A 393 3.74 23.03 -12.15
C GLN A 393 3.52 24.10 -11.08
N MET A 394 4.19 24.00 -9.93
CA MET A 394 4.02 24.90 -8.80
C MET A 394 4.35 26.37 -9.11
N SER A 395 3.53 27.28 -8.57
CA SER A 395 3.79 28.72 -8.66
C SER A 395 4.95 29.16 -7.73
N ASP A 396 5.57 30.31 -8.02
CA ASP A 396 6.71 30.82 -7.22
C ASP A 396 6.41 30.95 -5.71
N LYS A 397 5.17 31.32 -5.38
CA LYS A 397 4.69 31.45 -3.99
C LYS A 397 4.49 30.10 -3.31
N GLY A 398 4.20 29.04 -4.07
CA GLY A 398 3.96 27.70 -3.53
C GLY A 398 5.19 27.08 -2.87
N PHE A 399 6.39 27.50 -3.26
CA PHE A 399 7.65 27.05 -2.67
C PHE A 399 7.93 27.64 -1.28
N ASN A 400 7.13 28.59 -0.81
CA ASN A 400 7.27 29.14 0.54
C ASN A 400 6.39 28.31 1.49
N ILE A 401 7.02 27.79 2.55
CA ILE A 401 6.38 26.95 3.55
C ILE A 401 6.40 27.72 4.87
N ASP A 402 5.21 27.91 5.42
CA ASP A 402 4.97 28.56 6.69
C ASP A 402 4.13 27.63 7.58
N VAL A 403 4.59 27.46 8.82
CA VAL A 403 3.90 26.71 9.87
C VAL A 403 4.05 27.47 11.18
N ASP A 404 2.93 27.83 11.82
CA ASP A 404 2.88 28.60 13.05
C ASP A 404 2.04 27.87 14.12
N LEU A 405 2.49 27.92 15.36
CA LEU A 405 1.69 27.52 16.51
C LEU A 405 0.75 28.65 16.94
N ASP A 406 -0.55 28.41 16.99
CA ASP A 406 -1.53 29.29 17.62
C ASP A 406 -1.50 29.12 19.14
N PHE A 407 -1.13 30.16 19.89
CA PHE A 407 -1.02 30.09 21.34
C PHE A 407 -2.36 30.15 22.08
N GLU A 408 -3.46 30.48 21.41
CA GLU A 408 -4.80 30.47 22.02
C GLU A 408 -5.42 29.08 21.98
N THR A 409 -5.18 28.34 20.89
CA THR A 409 -5.76 27.02 20.66
C THR A 409 -4.78 25.87 20.90
N GLY A 410 -3.47 26.13 20.83
CA GLY A 410 -2.44 25.09 20.79
C GLY A 410 -2.29 24.42 19.43
N PHE A 411 -3.00 24.88 18.39
CA PHE A 411 -2.98 24.24 17.08
C PHE A 411 -1.76 24.66 16.26
N VAL A 412 -1.14 23.67 15.62
CA VAL A 412 -0.18 23.91 14.55
C VAL A 412 -0.96 24.22 13.28
N THR A 413 -0.78 25.43 12.77
CA THR A 413 -1.42 25.93 11.56
C THR A 413 -0.37 26.12 10.47
N GLY A 414 -0.68 25.85 9.20
CA GLY A 414 0.31 26.12 8.15
C GLY A 414 -0.23 25.97 6.74
N GLY A 415 0.66 26.18 5.77
CA GLY A 415 0.32 26.13 4.35
C GLY A 415 -0.20 27.45 3.79
N SER A 416 -0.61 27.42 2.53
CA SER A 416 -1.23 28.55 1.84
C SER A 416 -2.12 28.06 0.70
N VAL A 417 -2.91 28.98 0.13
CA VAL A 417 -3.67 28.75 -1.10
C VAL A 417 -2.81 28.42 -2.33
N HIS A 418 -1.48 28.45 -2.22
CA HIS A 418 -0.53 28.21 -3.31
C HIS A 418 0.25 26.90 -3.15
N ASN A 419 0.05 26.13 -2.07
CA ASN A 419 0.78 24.88 -1.83
C ASN A 419 -0.12 23.74 -1.37
N CYS A 420 0.49 22.56 -1.27
CA CYS A 420 -0.16 21.28 -1.02
C CYS A 420 0.57 20.55 0.13
N GLY A 421 0.41 21.03 1.37
CA GLY A 421 1.14 20.50 2.52
C GLY A 421 0.61 19.19 3.10
N THR A 422 -0.55 18.71 2.65
CA THR A 422 -1.22 17.51 3.19
C THR A 422 -1.32 16.43 2.13
N TRP A 423 -1.72 15.21 2.49
CA TRP A 423 -1.93 14.10 1.54
C TRP A 423 -2.86 14.40 0.37
N MET A 424 -3.78 15.36 0.53
CA MET A 424 -4.60 15.87 -0.57
C MET A 424 -3.80 16.86 -1.43
N ASP A 425 -2.77 16.41 -2.13
CA ASP A 425 -1.67 17.25 -2.66
C ASP A 425 -1.68 17.53 -4.17
N LYS A 426 -2.79 17.31 -4.88
CA LYS A 426 -2.84 17.59 -6.33
C LYS A 426 -2.58 19.07 -6.65
N MET A 427 -1.40 19.33 -7.21
CA MET A 427 -1.07 20.59 -7.87
C MET A 427 -1.61 20.58 -9.30
N GLY A 428 -2.40 21.57 -9.68
CA GLY A 428 -2.96 21.66 -11.03
C GLY A 428 -1.87 21.90 -12.08
N GLU A 429 -2.05 21.28 -13.24
CA GLU A 429 -1.08 21.33 -14.35
C GLU A 429 -1.70 21.79 -15.69
N SER A 430 -3.05 21.86 -15.80
CA SER A 430 -3.70 22.23 -17.06
C SER A 430 -3.61 23.73 -17.33
N ALA A 431 -2.74 24.12 -18.27
CA ALA A 431 -2.72 25.48 -18.79
C ALA A 431 -4.03 25.82 -19.54
N LYS A 432 -4.61 24.83 -20.23
CA LYS A 432 -5.85 24.98 -21.02
C LYS A 432 -7.06 25.31 -20.15
N ALA A 433 -7.22 24.62 -19.03
CA ALA A 433 -8.24 24.93 -18.04
C ALA A 433 -7.82 26.10 -17.11
N GLY A 434 -6.60 26.62 -17.23
CA GLY A 434 -6.08 27.68 -16.37
C GLY A 434 -5.89 27.24 -14.92
N THR A 435 -5.63 25.95 -14.66
CA THR A 435 -5.38 25.38 -13.33
C THR A 435 -3.90 25.23 -13.00
N LYS A 436 -3.00 25.45 -13.98
CA LYS A 436 -1.55 25.30 -13.79
C LYS A 436 -1.02 26.15 -12.61
N GLY A 437 -0.38 25.49 -11.66
CA GLY A 437 0.22 26.11 -10.47
C GLY A 437 -0.77 26.53 -9.39
N VAL A 438 -2.02 26.11 -9.51
CA VAL A 438 -3.06 26.28 -8.49
C VAL A 438 -3.29 24.91 -7.82
N PRO A 439 -3.20 24.81 -6.49
CA PRO A 439 -3.62 23.61 -5.77
C PRO A 439 -5.10 23.30 -5.97
N ALA A 440 -5.45 22.02 -6.16
CA ALA A 440 -6.86 21.59 -6.22
C ALA A 440 -7.53 21.53 -4.84
N THR A 441 -6.74 21.17 -3.84
CA THR A 441 -7.15 21.00 -2.44
C THR A 441 -6.10 21.61 -1.51
N PRO A 442 -5.86 22.94 -1.56
CA PRO A 442 -5.01 23.57 -0.57
C PRO A 442 -5.71 23.46 0.78
N ARG A 443 -5.18 22.59 1.64
CA ARG A 443 -5.59 22.49 3.03
C ARG A 443 -4.60 23.32 3.83
N ASP A 444 -4.99 24.55 4.11
CA ASP A 444 -4.22 25.49 4.92
C ASP A 444 -4.94 25.78 6.24
N GLY A 445 -4.19 26.22 7.25
CA GLY A 445 -4.70 26.34 8.62
C GLY A 445 -4.39 25.09 9.46
N ALA A 446 -5.28 24.77 10.40
CA ALA A 446 -5.15 23.60 11.28
C ALA A 446 -5.91 22.41 10.69
N ASP A 447 -5.18 21.45 10.10
CA ASP A 447 -5.77 20.24 9.50
C ASP A 447 -6.13 19.21 10.57
N VAL A 448 -7.32 18.62 10.49
CA VAL A 448 -7.86 17.76 11.56
C VAL A 448 -6.92 16.60 11.92
N GLU A 449 -6.31 15.94 10.93
CA GLU A 449 -5.38 14.84 11.17
C GLU A 449 -4.06 15.29 11.79
N ILE A 450 -3.53 16.46 11.39
CA ILE A 450 -2.30 17.01 11.96
C ILE A 450 -2.52 17.35 13.43
N ILE A 451 -3.66 17.94 13.78
CA ILE A 451 -3.97 18.26 15.18
C ILE A 451 -4.17 16.99 16.01
N GLY A 452 -4.81 15.96 15.46
CA GLY A 452 -4.92 14.66 16.11
C GLY A 452 -3.56 14.02 16.37
N LEU A 453 -2.68 13.98 15.36
CA LEU A 453 -1.33 13.42 15.47
C LEU A 453 -0.44 14.23 16.42
N LEU A 454 -0.55 15.57 16.40
CA LEU A 454 0.09 16.46 17.37
C LEU A 454 -0.34 16.11 18.79
N LYS A 455 -1.66 16.00 19.04
CA LYS A 455 -2.19 15.63 20.36
C LYS A 455 -1.65 14.27 20.82
N SER A 456 -1.66 13.27 19.93
CA SER A 456 -1.10 11.95 20.23
C SER A 456 0.38 12.03 20.64
N SER A 457 1.16 12.84 19.90
CA SER A 457 2.59 13.07 20.13
C SER A 457 2.85 13.75 21.48
N LEU A 458 2.10 14.82 21.80
CA LEU A 458 2.22 15.53 23.07
C LEU A 458 1.88 14.62 24.26
N ARG A 459 0.76 13.89 24.20
CA ARG A 459 0.37 12.90 25.21
C ARG A 459 1.47 11.87 25.44
N TRP A 460 2.04 11.33 24.37
CA TRP A 460 3.06 10.30 24.44
C TRP A 460 4.38 10.82 25.03
N VAL A 461 4.83 12.01 24.62
CA VAL A 461 6.02 12.65 25.18
C VAL A 461 5.84 12.96 26.67
N ILE A 462 4.66 13.42 27.09
CA ILE A 462 4.35 13.64 28.51
C ILE A 462 4.47 12.34 29.31
N ASP A 463 3.95 11.23 28.79
CA ASP A 463 4.07 9.91 29.44
C ASP A 463 5.54 9.47 29.54
N LEU A 464 6.30 9.55 28.44
CA LEU A 464 7.71 9.20 28.45
C LEU A 464 8.53 10.08 29.41
N HIS A 465 8.23 11.37 29.47
CA HIS A 465 8.89 12.29 30.40
C HIS A 465 8.62 11.90 31.85
N LYS A 466 7.36 11.59 32.20
CA LYS A 466 6.99 11.08 33.54
C LYS A 466 7.73 9.79 33.91
N ARG A 467 8.05 8.95 32.92
CA ARG A 467 8.83 7.71 33.08
C ARG A 467 10.35 7.91 32.99
N ASN A 468 10.84 9.15 32.93
CA ASN A 468 12.25 9.51 32.74
C ASN A 468 12.88 8.92 31.46
N LYS A 469 12.07 8.73 30.41
CA LYS A 469 12.51 8.21 29.10
C LYS A 469 12.71 9.31 28.06
N PHE A 470 12.08 10.47 28.25
CA PHE A 470 12.18 11.62 27.34
C PHE A 470 12.52 12.91 28.09
N ARG A 471 13.43 13.72 27.55
CA ARG A 471 14.03 14.86 28.27
C ARG A 471 13.20 16.14 28.26
N LEU A 472 12.41 16.37 27.21
CA LEU A 472 11.71 17.64 27.02
C LEU A 472 10.49 17.76 27.95
N SER A 473 10.45 18.83 28.75
CA SER A 473 9.30 19.23 29.57
C SER A 473 8.75 20.60 29.16
N ASP A 474 9.64 21.50 28.72
CA ASP A 474 9.36 22.89 28.43
C ASP A 474 10.13 23.35 27.20
N ILE A 475 9.50 24.22 26.41
CA ILE A 475 10.10 24.84 25.23
C ILE A 475 10.24 26.33 25.49
N GLN A 476 11.46 26.85 25.28
CA GLN A 476 11.71 28.29 25.24
C GLN A 476 11.43 28.78 23.82
N ILE A 477 10.32 29.51 23.66
CA ILE A 477 9.90 30.04 22.38
C ILE A 477 10.47 31.45 22.23
N GLY A 478 11.22 31.67 21.14
CA GLY A 478 11.77 32.96 20.78
C GLY A 478 10.72 33.96 20.27
N GLU A 479 11.17 35.02 19.59
CA GLU A 479 10.25 35.89 18.87
C GLU A 479 9.62 35.14 17.69
N THR A 480 8.30 35.05 17.66
CA THR A 480 7.56 34.34 16.62
C THR A 480 6.64 35.28 15.85
N ARG A 481 6.00 34.77 14.81
CA ARG A 481 4.88 35.42 14.16
C ARG A 481 3.66 34.51 14.20
N TYR A 482 2.47 35.09 14.00
CA TYR A 482 1.25 34.35 13.71
C TYR A 482 0.34 35.26 12.89
N LYS A 483 -0.09 34.78 11.73
CA LYS A 483 -0.90 35.58 10.77
C LYS A 483 -0.26 36.95 10.47
N GLY A 484 1.07 36.97 10.34
CA GLY A 484 1.86 38.18 10.06
C GLY A 484 2.13 39.10 11.25
N VAL A 485 1.58 38.81 12.43
CA VAL A 485 1.76 39.64 13.64
C VAL A 485 2.89 39.08 14.50
N LYS A 486 3.85 39.93 14.90
CA LYS A 486 4.94 39.55 15.80
C LYS A 486 4.43 39.24 17.20
N ARG A 487 4.97 38.20 17.84
CA ARG A 487 4.68 37.80 19.22
C ARG A 487 5.97 37.78 20.04
N ALA A 488 5.87 38.24 21.28
CA ALA A 488 7.00 38.24 22.21
C ALA A 488 7.41 36.81 22.60
N PRO A 489 8.69 36.61 22.99
CA PRO A 489 9.17 35.33 23.51
C PRO A 489 8.35 34.85 24.71
N ARG A 490 8.21 33.54 24.86
CA ARG A 490 7.49 32.92 25.99
C ARG A 490 8.01 31.52 26.28
N SER A 491 7.77 31.05 27.51
CA SER A 491 7.91 29.63 27.84
C SER A 491 6.58 28.91 27.58
N LEU A 492 6.64 27.67 27.10
CA LEU A 492 5.49 26.79 26.94
C LEU A 492 5.87 25.41 27.46
N SER A 493 5.20 24.93 28.50
CA SER A 493 5.35 23.54 28.92
C SER A 493 4.63 22.61 27.94
N ILE A 494 5.14 21.40 27.74
CA ILE A 494 4.48 20.39 26.88
C ILE A 494 3.09 20.04 27.43
N VAL A 495 2.94 20.04 28.76
CA VAL A 495 1.65 19.81 29.43
C VAL A 495 0.65 20.93 29.13
N ASP A 496 1.08 22.20 29.16
CA ASP A 496 0.20 23.31 28.81
C ASP A 496 -0.18 23.29 27.33
N TRP A 497 0.75 22.91 26.45
CA TRP A 497 0.46 22.74 25.03
C TRP A 497 -0.60 21.64 24.81
N ASP A 498 -0.42 20.48 25.43
CA ASP A 498 -1.38 19.36 25.38
C ASP A 498 -2.78 19.78 25.90
N ALA A 499 -2.81 20.55 27.00
CA ALA A 499 -4.04 21.05 27.59
C ALA A 499 -4.75 22.08 26.71
N LEU A 500 -4.01 22.96 26.02
CA LEU A 500 -4.59 23.91 25.07
C LEU A 500 -5.30 23.18 23.91
N VAL A 501 -4.64 22.19 23.31
CA VAL A 501 -5.24 21.39 22.23
C VAL A 501 -6.49 20.68 22.72
N GLN A 502 -6.40 20.03 23.90
CA GLN A 502 -7.52 19.33 24.52
C GLN A 502 -8.73 20.24 24.78
N ALA A 503 -8.50 21.45 25.29
CA ALA A 503 -9.57 22.39 25.63
C ALA A 503 -10.26 23.02 24.41
N ASN A 504 -9.58 23.05 23.26
CA ASN A 504 -10.04 23.79 22.09
C ASN A 504 -10.51 22.92 20.93
N PHE A 505 -10.05 21.67 20.80
CA PHE A 505 -10.33 20.82 19.63
C PHE A 505 -11.83 20.68 19.34
N GLU A 506 -12.59 20.11 20.29
CA GLU A 506 -14.04 19.87 20.14
C GLU A 506 -14.79 21.17 19.79
N ARG A 507 -14.46 22.26 20.49
CA ARG A 507 -15.06 23.59 20.30
C ARG A 507 -14.82 24.16 18.90
N CYS A 508 -13.65 23.92 18.33
CA CYS A 508 -13.22 24.49 17.05
C CYS A 508 -13.64 23.63 15.85
N PHE A 509 -13.60 22.30 15.98
CA PHE A 509 -13.83 21.36 14.89
C PHE A 509 -15.25 20.80 14.83
N TYR A 510 -15.96 20.61 15.94
CA TYR A 510 -17.30 20.01 15.90
C TYR A 510 -18.36 20.99 15.37
N ILE A 511 -19.26 20.49 14.52
CA ILE A 511 -20.46 21.18 14.03
C ILE A 511 -21.69 20.46 14.61
N PRO A 512 -22.42 21.07 15.56
CA PRO A 512 -23.55 20.42 16.21
C PRO A 512 -24.75 20.27 15.29
N LYS A 513 -25.58 19.25 15.57
CA LYS A 513 -26.82 18.95 14.84
C LYS A 513 -27.85 20.08 14.94
N ASP A 514 -28.06 20.62 16.14
CA ASP A 514 -28.97 21.74 16.37
C ASP A 514 -28.21 23.07 16.18
N PRO A 515 -28.60 23.92 15.21
CA PRO A 515 -28.00 25.25 15.02
C PRO A 515 -28.00 26.14 16.27
N LYS A 516 -28.91 25.90 17.23
CA LYS A 516 -28.92 26.65 18.50
C LYS A 516 -27.67 26.41 19.35
N GLU A 517 -26.96 25.32 19.10
CA GLU A 517 -25.72 25.00 19.81
C GLU A 517 -24.49 25.65 19.18
N ASP A 518 -24.62 26.30 18.01
CA ASP A 518 -23.50 26.99 17.35
C ASP A 518 -22.83 28.01 18.29
N VAL A 519 -23.57 28.60 19.25
CA VAL A 519 -23.05 29.53 20.26
C VAL A 519 -21.98 28.93 21.19
N LYS A 520 -21.92 27.58 21.29
CA LYS A 520 -20.93 26.86 22.10
C LYS A 520 -19.67 26.52 21.30
N HIS A 521 -19.69 26.68 19.98
CA HIS A 521 -18.62 26.30 19.06
C HIS A 521 -18.15 27.50 18.23
N VAL A 522 -16.98 27.38 17.58
CA VAL A 522 -16.48 28.43 16.67
C VAL A 522 -17.01 28.13 15.27
N ILE A 523 -18.19 28.64 14.93
CA ILE A 523 -18.88 28.27 13.67
C ILE A 523 -19.34 29.51 12.91
N ARG A 524 -19.19 29.46 11.59
CA ARG A 524 -19.79 30.37 10.62
C ARG A 524 -21.00 29.67 10.00
N SER A 525 -22.17 29.83 10.61
CA SER A 525 -23.37 29.06 10.27
C SER A 525 -23.80 29.22 8.81
N GLU A 526 -23.46 30.32 8.17
CA GLU A 526 -23.72 30.58 6.75
C GLU A 526 -22.91 29.71 5.77
N LEU A 527 -21.83 29.07 6.24
CA LEU A 527 -20.97 28.18 5.45
C LEU A 527 -21.23 26.69 5.73
N VAL A 528 -22.13 26.37 6.67
CA VAL A 528 -22.40 24.99 7.10
C VAL A 528 -23.32 24.30 6.08
N GLY A 529 -22.76 23.39 5.28
CA GLY A 529 -23.53 22.52 4.38
C GLY A 529 -24.17 21.33 5.10
N ARG A 530 -23.45 20.71 6.04
CA ARG A 530 -23.89 19.53 6.79
C ARG A 530 -23.56 19.69 8.28
N ARG A 531 -24.36 19.06 9.14
CA ARG A 531 -24.27 19.15 10.62
C ARG A 531 -24.11 17.76 11.25
N GLY A 532 -23.64 17.72 12.50
CA GLY A 532 -23.32 16.49 13.20
C GLY A 532 -22.01 15.86 12.70
N MET A 533 -21.03 16.69 12.38
CA MET A 533 -19.75 16.28 11.81
C MET A 533 -18.59 17.09 12.40
N TYR A 534 -17.36 16.65 12.14
CA TYR A 534 -16.15 17.41 12.42
C TYR A 534 -15.65 18.04 11.12
N LYS A 535 -15.27 19.32 11.21
CA LYS A 535 -14.63 20.08 10.14
C LYS A 535 -13.37 19.40 9.64
N ASP A 536 -13.07 19.61 8.38
CA ASP A 536 -11.85 19.08 7.76
C ASP A 536 -10.59 19.87 8.15
N SER A 537 -10.74 21.18 8.30
CA SER A 537 -9.72 22.11 8.75
C SER A 537 -10.33 23.19 9.64
N TYR A 538 -9.47 23.91 10.36
CA TYR A 538 -9.88 25.07 11.14
C TYR A 538 -9.00 26.28 10.81
N GLY A 539 -9.65 27.37 10.41
CA GLY A 539 -8.99 28.64 10.16
C GLY A 539 -8.33 28.71 8.78
N SER A 540 -8.84 27.97 7.79
CA SER A 540 -8.37 28.07 6.41
C SER A 540 -8.57 29.49 5.86
N ILE A 541 -7.63 29.92 5.01
CA ILE A 541 -7.73 31.15 4.23
C ILE A 541 -8.99 31.14 3.35
N THR A 542 -9.41 29.96 2.89
CA THR A 542 -10.64 29.75 2.13
C THR A 542 -11.74 29.24 3.06
N PRO A 543 -12.61 30.11 3.62
CA PRO A 543 -13.35 29.74 4.83
C PRO A 543 -14.37 28.62 4.67
N PHE A 544 -14.88 28.36 3.46
CA PHE A 544 -15.81 27.24 3.23
C PHE A 544 -15.11 25.87 3.26
N ALA A 545 -13.79 25.82 3.02
CA ALA A 545 -13.01 24.57 3.00
C ALA A 545 -13.05 23.88 4.37
N ASP A 546 -13.03 24.66 5.46
CA ASP A 546 -13.19 24.17 6.83
C ASP A 546 -14.46 23.31 7.00
N TYR A 547 -15.55 23.66 6.31
CA TYR A 547 -16.89 23.08 6.51
C TYR A 547 -17.20 21.91 5.56
N GLN A 548 -16.22 21.46 4.77
CA GLN A 548 -16.40 20.31 3.88
C GLN A 548 -16.37 19.00 4.66
N MET A 549 -17.30 18.09 4.35
CA MET A 549 -17.25 16.75 4.93
C MET A 549 -16.26 15.88 4.15
N ARG A 550 -15.22 15.43 4.84
CA ARG A 550 -14.10 14.66 4.27
C ARG A 550 -13.70 13.51 5.19
N PRO A 551 -12.99 12.49 4.68
CA PRO A 551 -12.63 11.31 5.45
C PRO A 551 -11.34 11.46 6.28
N ASN A 552 -10.94 12.70 6.62
CA ASN A 552 -9.70 12.99 7.34
C ASN A 552 -9.86 12.91 8.87
N PHE A 553 -11.01 13.34 9.41
CA PHE A 553 -11.25 13.33 10.87
C PHE A 553 -11.16 11.94 11.55
N PRO A 554 -11.46 10.80 10.88
CA PRO A 554 -11.23 9.48 11.46
C PRO A 554 -9.77 9.20 11.81
N VAL A 555 -8.80 9.84 11.15
CA VAL A 555 -7.38 9.75 11.52
C VAL A 555 -7.18 10.26 12.95
N ALA A 556 -7.67 11.48 13.22
CA ALA A 556 -7.57 12.10 14.55
C ALA A 556 -8.31 11.28 15.62
N MET A 557 -9.47 10.71 15.27
CA MET A 557 -10.22 9.80 16.13
C MET A 557 -9.44 8.54 16.52
N CYS A 558 -8.62 7.99 15.61
CA CYS A 558 -7.80 6.81 15.90
C CYS A 558 -6.60 7.12 16.80
N VAL A 559 -5.91 8.24 16.56
CA VAL A 559 -4.65 8.55 17.25
C VAL A 559 -4.87 9.30 18.57
N ALA A 560 -5.92 10.13 18.65
CA ALA A 560 -6.24 10.96 19.81
C ALA A 560 -7.75 10.96 20.13
N PRO A 561 -8.34 9.78 20.47
CA PRO A 561 -9.77 9.67 20.76
C PRO A 561 -10.24 10.55 21.92
N GLU A 562 -9.34 10.94 22.84
CA GLU A 562 -9.63 11.83 23.96
C GLU A 562 -10.06 13.25 23.56
N LEU A 563 -9.83 13.65 22.32
CA LEU A 563 -10.24 14.96 21.81
C LEU A 563 -11.75 15.06 21.55
N PHE A 564 -12.43 13.92 21.49
CA PHE A 564 -13.79 13.82 20.96
C PHE A 564 -14.81 13.52 22.05
N ASP A 565 -15.95 14.19 22.01
CA ASP A 565 -17.12 13.68 22.70
C ASP A 565 -17.58 12.37 22.03
N LYS A 566 -17.80 11.33 22.84
CA LYS A 566 -18.09 9.97 22.34
C LYS A 566 -19.39 9.88 21.54
N GLU A 567 -20.42 10.64 21.92
CA GLU A 567 -21.69 10.63 21.21
C GLU A 567 -21.59 11.41 19.91
N HIS A 568 -20.98 12.60 19.95
CA HIS A 568 -20.68 13.38 18.75
C HIS A 568 -19.84 12.60 17.73
N ALA A 569 -18.80 11.89 18.21
CA ALA A 569 -17.95 11.05 17.37
C ALA A 569 -18.72 9.90 16.71
N LYS A 570 -19.51 9.15 17.50
CA LYS A 570 -20.36 8.07 16.97
C LYS A 570 -21.32 8.59 15.91
N GLU A 571 -21.93 9.75 16.14
CA GLU A 571 -22.84 10.38 15.18
C GLU A 571 -22.13 10.80 13.88
N ALA A 572 -20.97 11.46 13.99
CA ALA A 572 -20.18 11.86 12.82
C ALA A 572 -19.69 10.65 12.01
N LEU A 573 -19.33 9.56 12.68
CA LEU A 573 -18.92 8.31 12.03
C LEU A 573 -20.10 7.61 11.34
N ASN A 574 -21.29 7.59 11.93
CA ASN A 574 -22.49 7.09 11.25
C ASN A 574 -22.83 7.93 10.02
N LEU A 575 -22.70 9.25 10.11
CA LEU A 575 -22.88 10.14 8.97
C LEU A 575 -21.84 9.87 7.87
N ALA A 576 -20.57 9.69 8.23
CA ALA A 576 -19.51 9.34 7.27
C ALA A 576 -19.73 7.98 6.63
N LYS A 577 -20.26 7.01 7.37
CA LYS A 577 -20.69 5.71 6.84
C LYS A 577 -21.77 5.87 5.77
N GLU A 578 -22.73 6.77 5.98
CA GLU A 578 -23.85 6.99 5.06
C GLU A 578 -23.44 7.80 3.82
N VAL A 579 -22.53 8.76 3.98
CA VAL A 579 -22.22 9.77 2.96
C VAL A 579 -20.93 9.47 2.21
N LEU A 580 -19.86 9.11 2.94
CA LEU A 580 -18.51 9.01 2.40
C LEU A 580 -18.07 7.58 2.11
N LEU A 581 -18.59 6.57 2.79
CA LEU A 581 -18.17 5.18 2.55
C LEU A 581 -18.65 4.71 1.17
N GLY A 582 -17.69 4.43 0.28
CA GLY A 582 -17.91 3.69 -0.96
C GLY A 582 -17.72 2.19 -0.75
N PRO A 583 -17.83 1.36 -1.81
CA PRO A 583 -17.66 -0.09 -1.70
C PRO A 583 -16.27 -0.51 -1.23
N LEU A 584 -15.24 0.23 -1.62
CA LEU A 584 -13.83 -0.04 -1.32
C LEU A 584 -13.19 1.16 -0.60
N GLY A 585 -13.27 2.34 -1.19
CA GLY A 585 -12.65 3.55 -0.63
C GLY A 585 -13.64 4.48 0.08
N MET A 586 -13.11 5.42 0.85
CA MET A 586 -13.87 6.57 1.34
C MET A 586 -13.81 7.69 0.29
N ARG A 587 -14.97 8.20 -0.12
CA ARG A 587 -15.09 9.41 -0.94
C ARG A 587 -14.34 10.56 -0.27
N THR A 588 -13.46 11.20 -1.03
CA THR A 588 -12.62 12.30 -0.53
C THR A 588 -13.38 13.59 -0.25
N LEU A 589 -14.61 13.72 -0.76
CA LEU A 589 -15.50 14.85 -0.55
C LEU A 589 -16.97 14.38 -0.56
N ASP A 590 -17.81 15.06 0.21
CA ASP A 590 -19.27 14.89 0.21
C ASP A 590 -19.87 14.99 -1.20
N PRO A 591 -20.69 14.00 -1.64
CA PRO A 591 -21.41 14.07 -2.91
C PRO A 591 -22.36 15.28 -3.08
N MET A 592 -22.78 15.91 -1.98
CA MET A 592 -23.60 17.13 -2.02
C MET A 592 -22.78 18.40 -2.29
N ASP A 593 -21.46 18.36 -2.16
CA ASP A 593 -20.61 19.52 -2.40
C ASP A 593 -20.55 19.84 -3.91
N TRP A 594 -20.57 21.13 -4.25
CA TRP A 594 -20.54 21.60 -5.63
C TRP A 594 -19.25 21.18 -6.37
N ALA A 595 -18.16 20.98 -5.63
CA ALA A 595 -16.86 20.57 -6.15
C ALA A 595 -16.74 19.05 -6.35
N TYR A 596 -17.74 18.26 -5.96
CA TYR A 596 -17.69 16.79 -6.06
C TYR A 596 -17.61 16.29 -7.51
N ARG A 597 -16.49 15.66 -7.86
CA ARG A 597 -16.19 15.05 -9.17
C ARG A 597 -15.49 13.71 -8.95
N PRO A 598 -16.21 12.58 -8.91
CA PRO A 598 -15.67 11.32 -8.38
C PRO A 598 -14.82 10.49 -9.35
N ASN A 599 -14.79 10.85 -10.64
CA ASN A 599 -14.09 10.06 -11.65
C ASN A 599 -12.77 10.74 -12.02
N TYR A 600 -11.67 10.24 -11.45
CA TYR A 600 -10.33 10.69 -11.76
C TYR A 600 -9.88 10.18 -13.14
N ASP A 601 -9.41 11.12 -13.95
CA ASP A 601 -8.76 10.90 -15.24
C ASP A 601 -7.60 11.89 -15.33
N ASN A 602 -6.38 11.40 -15.14
CA ASN A 602 -5.19 12.24 -15.14
C ASN A 602 -4.82 12.72 -16.56
N GLN A 603 -5.34 12.06 -17.59
CA GLN A 603 -5.05 12.37 -18.98
C GLN A 603 -6.01 13.42 -19.56
N ASN A 604 -7.14 13.67 -18.88
CA ASN A 604 -8.18 14.60 -19.28
C ASN A 604 -7.61 15.97 -19.71
N ASP A 605 -7.69 16.28 -21.00
CA ASP A 605 -7.19 17.53 -21.59
C ASP A 605 -8.34 18.49 -21.97
N SER A 606 -9.44 18.47 -21.21
CA SER A 606 -10.55 19.40 -21.40
C SER A 606 -10.24 20.80 -20.85
N ASP A 607 -11.16 21.72 -21.08
CA ASP A 607 -11.20 23.07 -20.48
C ASP A 607 -11.95 23.09 -19.13
N ASP A 608 -12.53 21.98 -18.69
CA ASP A 608 -13.19 21.86 -17.39
C ASP A 608 -12.16 21.84 -16.26
N ARG A 609 -12.04 22.99 -15.58
CA ARG A 609 -11.19 23.20 -14.40
C ARG A 609 -11.36 22.14 -13.31
N THR A 610 -12.55 21.56 -13.17
CA THR A 610 -12.84 20.65 -12.07
C THR A 610 -12.27 19.26 -12.26
N VAL A 611 -11.86 18.88 -13.48
CA VAL A 611 -11.36 17.53 -13.80
C VAL A 611 -10.10 17.53 -14.66
N ALA A 612 -9.80 18.61 -15.38
CA ALA A 612 -8.68 18.66 -16.32
C ALA A 612 -7.37 18.30 -15.63
N LYS A 613 -6.64 17.36 -16.23
CA LYS A 613 -5.38 16.79 -15.74
C LYS A 613 -5.47 16.28 -14.31
N GLY A 614 -6.60 15.66 -13.99
CA GLY A 614 -6.83 15.03 -12.71
C GLY A 614 -7.00 16.01 -11.55
N TRP A 615 -7.46 17.25 -11.79
CA TRP A 615 -7.72 18.23 -10.73
C TRP A 615 -8.58 17.67 -9.59
N ASN A 616 -9.49 16.75 -9.90
CA ASN A 616 -10.39 16.12 -8.95
C ASN A 616 -9.79 14.97 -8.12
N TYR A 617 -8.47 14.74 -8.12
CA TYR A 617 -7.81 13.61 -7.43
C TYR A 617 -8.28 13.39 -5.99
N HIS A 618 -8.58 14.49 -5.27
CA HIS A 618 -9.10 14.48 -3.89
C HIS A 618 -10.44 15.22 -3.76
N GLN A 619 -11.27 15.23 -4.80
CA GLN A 619 -12.56 15.94 -4.82
C GLN A 619 -13.72 14.99 -5.11
N GLY A 620 -13.65 13.75 -4.65
CA GLY A 620 -14.70 12.76 -4.86
C GLY A 620 -14.23 11.31 -5.04
N PRO A 621 -13.07 11.04 -5.67
CA PRO A 621 -12.55 9.68 -5.77
C PRO A 621 -12.46 9.02 -4.39
N GLU A 622 -12.60 7.71 -4.38
CA GLU A 622 -12.75 6.87 -3.21
C GLU A 622 -11.39 6.28 -2.81
N TRP A 623 -10.82 6.73 -1.70
CA TRP A 623 -9.48 6.35 -1.26
C TRP A 623 -9.50 5.24 -0.22
N LEU A 624 -8.74 4.18 -0.45
CA LEU A 624 -8.84 2.94 0.35
C LEU A 624 -8.13 3.03 1.70
N TRP A 625 -7.01 3.77 1.80
CA TRP A 625 -6.32 3.91 3.08
C TRP A 625 -7.18 4.65 4.13
N CYS A 626 -8.00 5.60 3.68
CA CYS A 626 -8.97 6.29 4.53
C CYS A 626 -10.01 5.32 5.13
N THR A 627 -10.37 4.26 4.39
CA THR A 627 -11.31 3.24 4.85
C THR A 627 -10.80 2.53 6.10
N GLY A 628 -9.50 2.24 6.17
CA GLY A 628 -8.92 1.61 7.35
C GLY A 628 -9.01 2.48 8.60
N TYR A 629 -8.66 3.77 8.52
CA TYR A 629 -8.85 4.71 9.64
C TYR A 629 -10.33 4.87 10.00
N PHE A 630 -11.21 4.97 9.02
CA PHE A 630 -12.66 5.03 9.25
C PHE A 630 -13.15 3.79 10.03
N PHE A 631 -12.79 2.59 9.60
CA PHE A 631 -13.19 1.36 10.28
C PHE A 631 -12.63 1.25 11.70
N ARG A 632 -11.38 1.66 11.92
CA ARG A 632 -10.76 1.68 13.26
C ARG A 632 -11.48 2.66 14.20
N ALA A 633 -11.76 3.88 13.74
CA ALA A 633 -12.52 4.86 14.50
C ALA A 633 -13.97 4.38 14.77
N TYR A 634 -14.61 3.79 13.75
CA TYR A 634 -15.95 3.20 13.86
C TYR A 634 -16.01 2.11 14.91
N LEU A 635 -15.05 1.17 14.90
CA LEU A 635 -14.90 0.15 15.93
C LEU A 635 -14.77 0.77 17.31
N TYR A 636 -13.79 1.67 17.49
CA TYR A 636 -13.48 2.25 18.79
C TYR A 636 -14.69 2.98 19.41
N PHE A 637 -15.25 3.97 18.71
CA PHE A 637 -16.31 4.81 19.28
C PHE A 637 -17.63 4.08 19.46
N LYS A 638 -17.93 3.08 18.62
CA LYS A 638 -19.11 2.24 18.82
C LYS A 638 -19.00 1.43 20.12
N LEU A 639 -17.83 0.88 20.42
CA LEU A 639 -17.60 0.15 21.68
C LEU A 639 -17.50 1.06 22.91
N GLN A 640 -17.03 2.31 22.75
CA GLN A 640 -17.07 3.30 23.85
C GLN A 640 -18.50 3.70 24.21
N CYS A 641 -19.41 3.73 23.23
CA CYS A 641 -20.82 4.04 23.46
C CYS A 641 -21.62 2.82 23.93
N ASP A 642 -21.32 1.64 23.39
CA ASP A 642 -21.93 0.36 23.76
C ASP A 642 -20.89 -0.77 23.78
N PRO A 643 -20.29 -1.05 24.96
CA PRO A 643 -19.33 -2.14 25.11
C PRO A 643 -19.89 -3.53 24.79
N THR A 644 -21.21 -3.71 24.87
CA THR A 644 -21.85 -5.03 24.64
C THR A 644 -21.94 -5.39 23.16
N ALA A 645 -21.84 -4.40 22.27
CA ALA A 645 -21.96 -4.56 20.82
C ALA A 645 -20.67 -5.04 20.12
N THR A 646 -19.71 -5.64 20.84
CA THR A 646 -18.39 -6.01 20.28
C THR A 646 -18.53 -6.99 19.12
N LYS A 647 -19.30 -8.05 19.29
CA LYS A 647 -19.48 -9.08 18.27
C LYS A 647 -20.23 -8.55 17.05
N GLU A 648 -21.28 -7.78 17.28
CA GLU A 648 -22.14 -7.17 16.26
C GLU A 648 -21.35 -6.17 15.41
N THR A 649 -20.53 -5.34 16.05
CA THR A 649 -19.69 -4.34 15.39
C THR A 649 -18.61 -5.00 14.53
N VAL A 650 -17.93 -6.02 15.06
CA VAL A 650 -16.91 -6.76 14.30
C VAL A 650 -17.54 -7.50 13.13
N PHE A 651 -18.72 -8.11 13.31
CA PHE A 651 -19.46 -8.74 12.21
C PHE A 651 -19.86 -7.73 11.12
N GLU A 652 -20.31 -6.54 11.50
CA GLU A 652 -20.63 -5.46 10.58
C GLU A 652 -19.40 -5.00 9.78
N LEU A 653 -18.25 -4.81 10.44
CA LEU A 653 -16.98 -4.46 9.78
C LEU A 653 -16.54 -5.53 8.80
N HIS A 654 -16.62 -6.82 9.18
CA HIS A 654 -16.33 -7.92 8.25
C HIS A 654 -17.25 -7.90 7.03
N ARG A 655 -18.53 -7.57 7.19
CA ARG A 655 -19.46 -7.41 6.04
C ARG A 655 -19.05 -6.24 5.14
N MET A 656 -18.63 -5.11 5.71
CA MET A 656 -18.15 -3.96 4.95
C MET A 656 -16.80 -4.23 4.24
N MET A 657 -16.01 -5.18 4.73
CA MET A 657 -14.75 -5.61 4.09
C MET A 657 -14.93 -6.68 3.00
N LEU A 658 -16.13 -7.20 2.76
CA LEU A 658 -16.35 -8.21 1.71
C LEU A 658 -15.90 -7.76 0.30
N PRO A 659 -16.14 -6.50 -0.14
CA PRO A 659 -15.63 -6.03 -1.42
C PRO A 659 -14.10 -6.04 -1.49
N HIS A 660 -13.41 -5.71 -0.40
CA HIS A 660 -11.94 -5.72 -0.32
C HIS A 660 -11.40 -7.14 -0.47
N LYS A 661 -12.06 -8.11 0.19
CA LYS A 661 -11.74 -9.53 0.03
C LYS A 661 -11.94 -9.98 -1.42
N ALA A 662 -13.06 -9.61 -2.04
CA ALA A 662 -13.33 -9.95 -3.43
C ALA A 662 -12.30 -9.32 -4.39
N GLN A 663 -11.86 -8.08 -4.12
CA GLN A 663 -10.82 -7.43 -4.92
C GLN A 663 -9.48 -8.15 -4.79
N LEU A 664 -9.05 -8.57 -3.59
CA LEU A 664 -7.82 -9.37 -3.43
C LEU A 664 -7.90 -10.71 -4.16
N GLU A 665 -9.08 -11.34 -4.21
CA GLU A 665 -9.27 -12.65 -4.86
C GLU A 665 -9.26 -12.59 -6.39
N THR A 666 -9.65 -11.44 -6.96
CA THR A 666 -9.91 -11.26 -8.40
C THR A 666 -8.96 -10.29 -9.10
N SER A 667 -8.30 -9.40 -8.36
CA SER A 667 -7.32 -8.46 -8.91
C SER A 667 -6.09 -9.22 -9.41
N PRO A 668 -5.61 -8.95 -10.64
CA PRO A 668 -4.36 -9.51 -11.13
C PRO A 668 -3.16 -9.16 -10.23
N TRP A 669 -3.25 -8.08 -9.47
CA TRP A 669 -2.17 -7.56 -8.62
C TRP A 669 -2.13 -8.20 -7.23
N ALA A 670 -3.13 -9.02 -6.86
CA ALA A 670 -3.26 -9.60 -5.53
C ALA A 670 -3.07 -8.56 -4.40
N GLY A 671 -3.62 -7.36 -4.62
CA GLY A 671 -3.47 -6.19 -3.77
C GLY A 671 -4.69 -5.29 -3.87
N LEU A 672 -4.75 -4.29 -2.98
CA LEU A 672 -5.80 -3.28 -2.97
C LEU A 672 -5.31 -2.01 -3.65
N ALA A 673 -6.16 -1.42 -4.49
CA ALA A 673 -5.85 -0.20 -5.22
C ALA A 673 -5.61 0.99 -4.28
N GLU A 674 -4.96 2.02 -4.80
CA GLU A 674 -4.80 3.31 -4.13
C GLU A 674 -6.16 4.00 -3.94
N LEU A 675 -6.93 4.04 -5.01
CA LEU A 675 -8.24 4.66 -5.08
C LEU A 675 -9.13 3.98 -6.14
N THR A 676 -10.42 4.19 -5.99
CA THR A 676 -11.44 3.88 -6.99
C THR A 676 -12.16 5.15 -7.43
N ASN A 677 -12.75 5.09 -8.62
CA ASN A 677 -13.70 6.08 -9.09
C ASN A 677 -15.06 5.87 -8.39
N LEU A 678 -16.11 6.55 -8.85
CA LEU A 678 -17.45 6.49 -8.25
C LEU A 678 -17.92 5.05 -8.03
N ASP A 679 -18.37 4.76 -6.80
CA ASP A 679 -19.01 3.51 -6.39
C ASP A 679 -18.16 2.27 -6.69
N GLY A 680 -16.87 2.35 -6.40
CA GLY A 680 -15.92 1.25 -6.58
C GLY A 680 -15.50 0.99 -8.04
N ALA A 681 -15.86 1.88 -8.97
CA ALA A 681 -15.42 1.75 -10.36
C ALA A 681 -13.88 1.78 -10.46
N ILE A 682 -13.33 0.96 -11.36
CA ILE A 682 -11.88 0.89 -11.57
C ILE A 682 -11.36 2.25 -12.03
N CYS A 683 -10.32 2.74 -11.36
CA CYS A 683 -9.52 3.86 -11.83
C CYS A 683 -8.26 3.32 -12.52
N VAL A 684 -8.12 3.63 -13.82
CA VAL A 684 -7.00 3.14 -14.64
C VAL A 684 -5.67 3.83 -14.32
N ASP A 685 -5.73 5.06 -13.81
CA ASP A 685 -4.55 5.86 -13.45
C ASP A 685 -4.08 5.59 -12.01
N ALA A 686 -4.81 4.79 -11.23
CA ALA A 686 -4.47 4.47 -9.84
C ALA A 686 -3.42 3.35 -9.76
N CYS A 687 -2.57 3.38 -8.74
CA CYS A 687 -1.83 2.17 -8.36
C CYS A 687 -2.82 1.06 -8.00
N GLN A 688 -2.58 -0.15 -8.49
CA GLN A 688 -3.50 -1.29 -8.32
C GLN A 688 -3.15 -2.13 -7.08
N SER A 689 -1.95 -1.95 -6.53
CA SER A 689 -1.56 -2.44 -5.21
C SER A 689 -0.82 -1.34 -4.46
N GLN A 690 -1.37 -0.86 -3.35
CA GLN A 690 -0.80 0.25 -2.56
C GLN A 690 -0.51 -0.21 -1.12
N ALA A 691 0.68 0.14 -0.62
CA ALA A 691 1.13 -0.05 0.75
C ALA A 691 0.11 0.40 1.81
N TRP A 692 -0.38 1.66 1.77
CA TRP A 692 -1.26 2.25 2.78
C TRP A 692 -2.67 1.66 2.78
N SER A 693 -3.16 1.24 1.61
CA SER A 693 -4.51 0.71 1.44
C SER A 693 -4.60 -0.63 2.16
N SER A 694 -3.59 -1.48 1.97
CA SER A 694 -3.50 -2.74 2.69
C SER A 694 -3.08 -2.54 4.15
N SER A 695 -2.18 -1.59 4.42
CA SER A 695 -1.69 -1.33 5.77
C SER A 695 -2.79 -0.97 6.76
N THR A 696 -3.63 -0.01 6.39
CA THR A 696 -4.66 0.53 7.30
C THR A 696 -5.80 -0.46 7.57
N LEU A 697 -5.99 -1.47 6.71
CA LEU A 697 -6.86 -2.61 6.99
C LEU A 697 -6.17 -3.69 7.84
N LEU A 698 -4.87 -3.94 7.64
CA LEU A 698 -4.08 -4.77 8.57
C LEU A 698 -4.09 -4.15 9.98
N ASP A 699 -4.09 -2.82 10.05
CA ASP A 699 -4.19 -2.11 11.30
C ASP A 699 -5.48 -2.41 12.06
N LEU A 700 -6.61 -2.42 11.35
CA LEU A 700 -7.91 -2.81 11.90
C LEU A 700 -7.92 -4.26 12.36
N LEU A 701 -7.36 -5.18 11.55
CA LEU A 701 -7.31 -6.60 11.89
C LEU A 701 -6.46 -6.85 13.14
N SER A 702 -5.37 -6.09 13.30
CA SER A 702 -4.56 -6.07 14.52
C SER A 702 -5.36 -5.58 15.73
N ASP A 703 -6.13 -4.48 15.59
CA ASP A 703 -6.97 -3.97 16.67
C ASP A 703 -8.07 -4.98 17.08
N ILE A 704 -8.67 -5.68 16.10
CA ILE A 704 -9.65 -6.76 16.37
C ILE A 704 -8.98 -7.94 17.08
N ASP A 705 -7.74 -8.28 16.72
CA ASP A 705 -7.01 -9.36 17.37
C ASP A 705 -6.68 -9.03 18.83
N VAL A 706 -6.32 -7.78 19.14
CA VAL A 706 -6.17 -7.31 20.53
C VAL A 706 -7.47 -7.52 21.32
N LEU A 707 -8.64 -7.23 20.73
CA LEU A 707 -9.93 -7.51 21.40
C LEU A 707 -10.17 -9.01 21.65
N ARG A 708 -9.67 -9.90 20.78
CA ARG A 708 -9.73 -11.35 20.99
C ARG A 708 -8.81 -11.79 22.13
N GLN A 709 -7.57 -11.30 22.13
CA GLN A 709 -6.58 -11.61 23.17
C GLN A 709 -7.04 -11.11 24.56
N ASP A 710 -7.70 -9.95 24.61
CA ASP A 710 -8.32 -9.39 25.82
C ASP A 710 -9.57 -10.16 26.30
N GLY A 711 -10.04 -11.16 25.54
CA GLY A 711 -11.26 -11.91 25.84
C GLY A 711 -12.56 -11.12 25.62
N LYS A 712 -12.49 -9.94 24.99
CA LYS A 712 -13.66 -9.11 24.63
C LYS A 712 -14.38 -9.63 23.38
N LEU A 713 -13.68 -10.38 22.54
CA LEU A 713 -14.24 -11.08 21.39
C LEU A 713 -13.90 -12.59 21.51
N LYS A 714 -14.92 -13.43 21.57
CA LYS A 714 -14.79 -14.90 21.66
C LYS A 714 -14.89 -15.57 20.30
#